data_AF-A0A0G2GSZ4-F1
#
_entry.id   AF-A0A0G2GSZ4-F1
#
_cell.length_a   1.000
_cell.length_b   1.000
_cell.length_c   1.000
_cell.angle_alpha   90.00
_cell.angle_beta   90.00
_cell.angle_gamma   90.00
#
_symmetry.space_group_name_H-M   'P 1'
#
loop_
_entity.id
_entity.type
_entity.pdbx_description
1 polymer ?
#
loop_
_entity_poly.entity_id
_entity_poly.type
_entity_poly.pdbx_seq_one_letter_code
_entity_poly.pdbx_strand_id
1 'polypeptide(L)'
;MRANVAAVAALAGAARAATSTSAYTDSTTGIKFQRWQDETTGFSFGVALPESPDAKTDIIGQMVAPGSGWAGVSMTSSMMASTLIAAWPNGEDIVASARKTNAYSNPAVMDAVTLTTIPEGTFVNSTHYSYTFLCSGCVTGDSGAFDVTGTTGVLGWAFSKTAPTSPGSASATLNYHAAGFGAFGMTIADAESADFATWSKLATGSSGASSSSSASNSTTTPAGSATTPSSTPLATPSTLSDTYDYIVVGGGAAGIVAAERLAESKASVLLIERGGASSASSGGKDMLDWNSTVTPYDVPAYGYAVSSTGDVSYCTDTASQAGCILGGSSSINAEMFVKPQEADFENWPQGWSWADVESSAEAFYERNPGTTLPSADGRRYNQGVYETLSKLFKSNGWSEVDAIEEPNKKEKVFSHPPFNVKDSLRAGPVLTYLPEAQALDNFKLQLNSKVVRVMRTGSSITGVEIENADGAAQIINLTKNGKVVLAAGALSTPRILFNSGIGPADQLEIVNSANNGITLDSADYIELPVGKGLKDHPILSMTVKVNGGNMTVFDPTNPSDSDIALYKQGSGPLAEGMQRLNFWTSVEGSDGKTRYVQGTTSVSSSNEIKVKVYLTHGLTSTGRLGIDESGATTLMTEPWLTTDADKAAITSFINEFFGYVQKSGTMSVTSTTGGNVTAADLIAKLTTGSHFVGTAKMGTDSGLENDGTSVVDTDCKVYGTDNLYVVDASIHPDLPTGNTQAIVYVAAEHAAKKISGQTTTISTGSSSSSAAASSSQSSVAASSGSETESSSSAVADQSASASTTPAPSSGSGAEGAADSGKSTVTTTVTVKNTSMTTVFVTVAAGEAASATPAAAVAASGSAAGAVGAASVETSTYIVSAAASASAAGQQAQGGKPQAQGQGQGQQAQATTFATQVVAAETSAVAAATPSALPSLVASGIASNWTNIIPSAALTQVIAAPTGAAAVAGEALPEGTRIKDVLEWFTFVFESVVKGALRR
;
A
#
# COMPACT_ATOMS: atom_id res chain seq x y z
N MET A 1 10.28 27.38 3.63
CA MET A 1 11.68 27.02 3.30
C MET A 1 12.37 26.45 4.52
N ARG A 2 13.30 25.49 4.34
CA ARG A 2 14.07 24.73 5.35
C ARG A 2 13.39 23.58 6.11
N ALA A 3 12.06 23.48 6.17
CA ALA A 3 11.38 22.29 6.71
C ALA A 3 11.43 21.05 5.77
N ASN A 4 11.31 21.28 4.45
CA ASN A 4 11.00 20.26 3.41
C ASN A 4 12.07 19.17 3.13
N VAL A 5 13.08 18.99 3.99
CA VAL A 5 14.14 17.97 3.79
C VAL A 5 13.84 16.69 4.62
N ALA A 6 13.03 16.78 5.67
CA ALA A 6 12.87 15.73 6.67
C ALA A 6 12.24 14.41 6.14
N ALA A 7 11.18 14.49 5.32
CA ALA A 7 10.46 13.29 4.85
C ALA A 7 11.34 12.36 4.00
N VAL A 8 12.27 12.93 3.23
CA VAL A 8 13.24 12.17 2.43
C VAL A 8 14.44 11.75 3.30
N ALA A 9 14.81 12.55 4.30
CA ALA A 9 15.83 12.20 5.27
C ALA A 9 15.48 10.98 6.14
N ALA A 10 14.22 10.55 6.24
CA ALA A 10 13.81 9.40 7.05
C ALA A 10 14.55 8.07 6.73
N LEU A 11 15.07 7.87 5.50
CA LEU A 11 15.97 6.75 5.18
C LEU A 11 17.46 7.13 5.00
N ALA A 12 17.79 8.42 4.91
CA ALA A 12 19.18 8.90 4.95
C ALA A 12 19.67 9.22 6.37
N GLY A 13 18.76 9.19 7.36
CA GLY A 13 18.92 9.75 8.70
C GLY A 13 19.99 9.06 9.55
N ALA A 14 20.38 7.81 9.26
CA ALA A 14 21.52 7.21 9.96
C ALA A 14 22.89 7.79 9.51
N ALA A 15 22.97 8.50 8.38
CA ALA A 15 24.20 9.16 7.92
C ALA A 15 24.31 10.64 8.32
N ARG A 16 23.17 11.36 8.43
CA ARG A 16 23.04 12.66 9.10
C ARG A 16 21.64 12.87 9.66
N ALA A 17 21.38 12.27 10.82
CA ALA A 17 20.37 12.78 11.72
C ALA A 17 20.81 14.19 12.13
N ALA A 18 19.90 15.16 12.17
CA ALA A 18 20.28 16.52 12.49
C ALA A 18 20.77 16.57 13.95
N THR A 19 22.07 16.80 14.14
CA THR A 19 22.69 17.08 15.45
C THR A 19 22.41 18.53 15.85
N SER A 20 21.14 18.90 15.82
CA SER A 20 20.60 20.22 16.19
C SER A 20 19.97 20.17 17.59
N THR A 21 20.51 19.31 18.46
CA THR A 21 20.28 19.37 19.90
C THR A 21 21.03 20.56 20.50
N SER A 22 20.49 21.13 21.57
CA SER A 22 21.12 22.23 22.31
C SER A 22 20.83 22.11 23.80
N ALA A 23 21.77 22.59 24.62
CA ALA A 23 21.64 22.56 26.07
C ALA A 23 20.48 23.46 26.50
N TYR A 24 19.50 22.84 27.15
CA TYR A 24 18.31 23.47 27.71
C TYR A 24 18.30 23.28 29.23
N THR A 25 17.79 24.26 29.97
CA THR A 25 17.53 24.11 31.40
C THR A 25 16.06 24.41 31.63
N ASP A 26 15.35 23.43 32.16
CA ASP A 26 13.96 23.59 32.54
C ASP A 26 13.87 24.54 33.73
N SER A 27 13.12 25.64 33.58
CA SER A 27 13.08 26.73 34.56
C SER A 27 12.31 26.39 35.84
N THR A 28 11.57 25.28 35.86
CA THR A 28 10.70 24.89 36.97
C THR A 28 11.39 23.84 37.86
N THR A 29 11.90 22.78 37.24
CA THR A 29 12.62 21.66 37.89
C THR A 29 14.11 21.92 38.07
N GLY A 30 14.70 22.83 37.31
CA GLY A 30 16.15 23.06 37.25
C GLY A 30 16.94 21.94 36.54
N ILE A 31 16.26 20.97 35.92
CA ILE A 31 16.89 19.87 35.18
C ILE A 31 17.54 20.41 33.90
N LYS A 32 18.78 19.98 33.63
CA LYS A 32 19.49 20.32 32.40
C LYS A 32 19.32 19.16 31.41
N PHE A 33 18.80 19.46 30.23
CA PHE A 33 18.58 18.51 29.15
C PHE A 33 19.43 18.87 27.94
N GLN A 34 19.90 17.89 27.19
CA GLN A 34 20.24 18.09 25.80
C GLN A 34 18.95 17.95 24.98
N ARG A 35 18.49 19.04 24.35
CA ARG A 35 17.13 19.13 23.78
C ARG A 35 17.15 19.38 22.27
N TRP A 36 16.39 18.57 21.54
CA TRP A 36 16.04 18.80 20.13
C TRP A 36 14.61 19.37 20.02
N GLN A 37 14.35 20.16 18.98
CA GLN A 37 13.03 20.73 18.68
C GLN A 37 12.84 20.80 17.15
N ASP A 38 11.63 20.49 16.67
CA ASP A 38 11.22 20.74 15.29
C ASP A 38 10.72 22.19 15.12
N GLU A 39 11.28 22.89 14.13
CA GLU A 39 10.90 24.26 13.77
C GLU A 39 9.47 24.34 13.19
N THR A 40 8.92 23.24 12.69
CA THR A 40 7.64 23.20 11.94
C THR A 40 6.42 23.02 12.85
N THR A 41 6.51 22.05 13.75
CA THR A 41 5.45 21.66 14.71
C THR A 41 5.64 22.30 16.07
N GLY A 42 6.85 22.74 16.41
CA GLY A 42 7.20 23.20 17.75
C GLY A 42 7.41 22.09 18.78
N PHE A 43 7.18 20.81 18.42
CA PHE A 43 7.45 19.67 19.31
C PHE A 43 8.94 19.60 19.68
N SER A 44 9.23 19.28 20.94
CA SER A 44 10.61 19.10 21.42
C SER A 44 10.75 17.93 22.38
N PHE A 45 11.92 17.30 22.35
CA PHE A 45 12.32 16.25 23.30
C PHE A 45 13.70 16.56 23.90
N GLY A 46 13.76 16.57 25.23
CA GLY A 46 14.98 16.69 26.02
C GLY A 46 15.35 15.37 26.68
N VAL A 47 16.65 15.06 26.72
CA VAL A 47 17.20 13.91 27.46
C VAL A 47 18.26 14.40 28.45
N ALA A 48 18.25 13.82 29.64
CA ALA A 48 19.35 13.87 30.59
C ALA A 48 19.76 12.45 30.99
N LEU A 49 21.07 12.23 31.15
CA LEU A 49 21.72 10.96 31.47
C LEU A 49 22.65 11.12 32.69
N PRO A 50 22.97 10.05 33.43
CA PRO A 50 24.11 10.05 34.35
C PRO A 50 25.44 10.12 33.59
N GLU A 51 26.52 10.47 34.29
CA GLU A 51 27.88 10.37 33.75
C GLU A 51 28.28 8.91 33.49
N SER A 52 28.93 8.65 32.35
CA SER A 52 29.33 7.30 31.89
C SER A 52 28.15 6.31 31.78
N PRO A 53 27.13 6.61 30.95
CA PRO A 53 25.94 5.77 30.80
C PRO A 53 26.27 4.39 30.20
N ASP A 54 25.49 3.38 30.60
CA ASP A 54 25.64 1.99 30.18
C ASP A 54 24.37 1.41 29.55
N ALA A 55 24.43 0.16 29.10
CA ALA A 55 23.31 -0.55 28.47
C ALA A 55 22.13 -0.89 29.40
N LYS A 56 22.05 -0.33 30.62
CA LYS A 56 20.94 -0.49 31.57
C LYS A 56 20.53 0.83 32.26
N THR A 57 20.99 1.94 31.73
CA THR A 57 20.89 3.25 32.36
C THR A 57 19.49 3.85 32.21
N ASP A 58 18.87 4.24 33.33
CA ASP A 58 17.65 5.05 33.31
C ASP A 58 17.89 6.39 32.61
N ILE A 59 16.87 6.94 31.94
CA ILE A 59 16.95 8.26 31.30
C ILE A 59 15.88 9.19 31.89
N ILE A 60 16.15 10.49 31.97
CA ILE A 60 15.10 11.48 32.25
C ILE A 60 14.75 12.14 30.91
N GLY A 61 13.51 11.96 30.48
CA GLY A 61 12.93 12.56 29.28
C GLY A 61 12.04 13.75 29.62
N GLN A 62 12.03 14.77 28.75
CA GLN A 62 11.02 15.82 28.74
C GLN A 62 10.44 15.95 27.33
N MET A 63 9.15 15.69 27.16
CA MET A 63 8.38 15.94 25.95
C MET A 63 7.58 17.23 26.11
N VAL A 64 7.70 18.16 25.15
CA VAL A 64 6.88 19.39 25.13
C VAL A 64 6.24 19.55 23.76
N ALA A 65 4.91 19.67 23.70
CA ALA A 65 4.15 19.75 22.45
C ALA A 65 2.99 20.77 22.53
N PRO A 66 2.65 21.47 21.44
CA PRO A 66 1.57 22.46 21.44
C PRO A 66 0.17 21.84 21.32
N GLY A 67 -0.84 22.56 21.82
CA GLY A 67 -2.25 22.20 21.68
C GLY A 67 -2.67 20.94 22.46
N SER A 68 -3.70 20.24 21.97
CA SER A 68 -4.39 19.14 22.65
C SER A 68 -4.17 17.76 22.02
N GLY A 69 -3.28 17.65 21.04
CA GLY A 69 -2.99 16.40 20.35
C GLY A 69 -1.94 15.53 21.06
N TRP A 70 -1.58 14.40 20.46
CA TRP A 70 -0.58 13.49 21.02
C TRP A 70 0.79 13.65 20.36
N ALA A 71 1.84 13.51 21.17
CA ALA A 71 3.23 13.48 20.73
C ALA A 71 3.86 12.12 21.09
N GLY A 72 4.87 11.71 20.34
CA GLY A 72 5.59 10.47 20.59
C GLY A 72 7.07 10.55 20.24
N VAL A 73 7.86 9.74 20.94
CA VAL A 73 9.30 9.57 20.73
C VAL A 73 9.59 8.08 20.55
N SER A 74 10.43 7.74 19.59
CA SER A 74 11.01 6.41 19.46
C SER A 74 12.43 6.40 20.01
N MET A 75 12.79 5.35 20.74
CA MET A 75 14.14 5.13 21.26
C MET A 75 15.18 4.81 20.15
N THR A 76 14.73 4.64 18.90
CA THR A 76 15.58 4.53 17.70
C THR A 76 15.03 5.43 16.58
N SER A 77 15.68 5.48 15.42
CA SER A 77 15.14 6.18 14.23
C SER A 77 13.92 5.50 13.57
N SER A 78 13.34 4.45 14.18
CA SER A 78 12.28 3.60 13.60
C SER A 78 11.03 3.55 14.48
N MET A 79 9.85 3.51 13.87
CA MET A 79 8.60 3.15 14.57
C MET A 79 8.53 1.64 14.84
N MET A 80 8.97 0.82 13.88
CA MET A 80 8.97 -0.64 13.99
C MET A 80 10.10 -1.13 14.90
N ALA A 81 9.84 -2.21 15.64
CA ALA A 81 10.74 -2.94 16.54
C ALA A 81 11.34 -2.15 17.71
N SER A 82 11.03 -0.85 17.85
CA SER A 82 11.58 0.02 18.89
C SER A 82 10.65 0.20 20.09
N THR A 83 11.23 0.58 21.24
CA THR A 83 10.49 1.14 22.37
C THR A 83 10.02 2.55 21.98
N LEU A 84 8.71 2.77 22.08
CA LEU A 84 8.06 4.05 21.82
C LEU A 84 7.52 4.61 23.13
N ILE A 85 7.48 5.93 23.25
CA ILE A 85 6.77 6.65 24.33
C ILE A 85 5.78 7.59 23.67
N ALA A 86 4.50 7.53 24.07
CA ALA A 86 3.47 8.46 23.64
C ALA A 86 2.89 9.19 24.86
N ALA A 87 2.64 10.49 24.73
CA ALA A 87 2.05 11.34 25.78
C ALA A 87 1.12 12.40 25.17
N TRP A 88 0.06 12.74 25.90
CA TRP A 88 -0.97 13.72 25.49
C TRP A 88 -1.76 14.25 26.71
N PRO A 89 -2.42 15.42 26.60
CA PRO A 89 -3.21 15.99 27.68
C PRO A 89 -4.61 15.35 27.77
N ASN A 90 -5.12 15.22 28.99
CA ASN A 90 -6.49 14.79 29.29
C ASN A 90 -7.08 15.74 30.35
N GLY A 91 -7.58 16.89 29.90
CA GLY A 91 -7.91 18.00 30.80
C GLY A 91 -6.63 18.70 31.27
N GLU A 92 -6.43 18.80 32.58
CA GLU A 92 -5.20 19.34 33.20
C GLU A 92 -4.13 18.27 33.46
N ASP A 93 -4.51 16.97 33.41
CA ASP A 93 -3.62 15.82 33.58
C ASP A 93 -2.89 15.46 32.27
N ILE A 94 -1.76 14.77 32.38
CA ILE A 94 -1.10 14.07 31.26
C ILE A 94 -1.38 12.57 31.34
N VAL A 95 -1.74 11.97 30.21
CA VAL A 95 -1.73 10.52 30.02
C VAL A 95 -0.54 10.16 29.12
N ALA A 96 0.21 9.13 29.52
CA ALA A 96 1.38 8.65 28.81
C ALA A 96 1.47 7.12 28.86
N SER A 97 2.19 6.53 27.91
CA SER A 97 2.40 5.07 27.84
C SER A 97 3.69 4.74 27.08
N ALA A 98 4.41 3.70 27.56
CA ALA A 98 5.41 3.01 26.77
C ALA A 98 4.71 2.01 25.84
N ARG A 99 5.17 1.91 24.58
CA ARG A 99 4.50 1.15 23.51
C ARG A 99 5.48 0.49 22.56
N LYS A 100 5.03 -0.52 21.81
CA LYS A 100 5.82 -1.20 20.76
C LYS A 100 4.95 -1.73 19.63
N THR A 101 5.53 -1.85 18.44
CA THR A 101 4.96 -2.56 17.28
C THR A 101 6.06 -3.08 16.37
N ASN A 102 5.78 -4.14 15.61
CA ASN A 102 6.63 -4.64 14.53
C ASN A 102 6.10 -4.24 13.13
N ALA A 103 5.02 -3.45 13.03
CA ALA A 103 4.41 -3.03 11.77
C ALA A 103 4.01 -1.55 11.80
N TYR A 104 3.63 -0.99 10.65
CA TYR A 104 3.04 0.35 10.56
C TYR A 104 1.55 0.31 10.94
N SER A 105 1.28 -0.05 12.20
CA SER A 105 -0.04 -0.26 12.83
C SER A 105 -0.13 0.51 14.15
N ASN A 106 -1.26 0.44 14.87
CA ASN A 106 -1.34 1.05 16.20
C ASN A 106 -0.38 0.34 17.16
N PRO A 107 0.52 1.05 17.87
CA PRO A 107 1.45 0.42 18.77
C PRO A 107 0.76 0.09 20.11
N ALA A 108 0.85 -1.19 20.50
CA ALA A 108 0.32 -1.70 21.76
C ALA A 108 1.15 -1.21 22.95
N VAL A 109 0.54 -1.12 24.14
CA VAL A 109 1.23 -0.79 25.39
C VAL A 109 2.18 -1.94 25.76
N MET A 110 3.32 -1.61 26.39
CA MET A 110 4.31 -2.59 26.85
C MET A 110 4.65 -2.42 28.33
N ASP A 111 4.59 -3.50 29.11
CA ASP A 111 4.88 -3.48 30.55
C ASP A 111 6.37 -3.49 30.89
N ALA A 112 7.23 -3.77 29.91
CA ALA A 112 8.68 -3.91 30.11
C ALA A 112 9.43 -2.57 30.29
N VAL A 113 8.72 -1.44 30.29
CA VAL A 113 9.28 -0.08 30.37
C VAL A 113 8.43 0.76 31.32
N THR A 114 9.05 1.25 32.40
CA THR A 114 8.36 2.02 33.46
C THR A 114 8.57 3.51 33.24
N LEU A 115 7.47 4.26 33.14
CA LEU A 115 7.49 5.73 33.08
C LEU A 115 7.06 6.30 34.45
N THR A 116 7.97 6.99 35.12
CA THR A 116 7.71 7.62 36.43
C THR A 116 7.73 9.14 36.28
N THR A 117 6.57 9.78 36.43
CA THR A 117 6.37 11.22 36.24
C THR A 117 7.14 12.05 37.27
N ILE A 118 7.84 13.08 36.80
CA ILE A 118 8.37 14.20 37.57
C ILE A 118 7.30 15.30 37.57
N PRO A 119 6.56 15.54 38.68
CA PRO A 119 5.36 16.39 38.64
C PRO A 119 5.67 17.85 38.33
N GLU A 120 6.76 18.41 38.88
CA GLU A 120 7.12 19.82 38.69
C GLU A 120 7.47 20.18 37.24
N GLY A 121 7.85 19.19 36.42
CA GLY A 121 8.10 19.35 34.98
C GLY A 121 6.92 18.95 34.09
N THR A 122 5.76 18.66 34.67
CA THR A 122 4.60 18.06 33.99
C THR A 122 3.35 18.90 34.18
N PHE A 123 2.79 19.43 33.10
CA PHE A 123 1.64 20.35 33.14
C PHE A 123 0.94 20.47 31.78
N VAL A 124 -0.30 20.96 31.78
CA VAL A 124 -1.03 21.44 30.59
C VAL A 124 -1.28 22.94 30.73
N ASN A 125 -1.13 23.71 29.65
CA ASN A 125 -1.55 25.11 29.60
C ASN A 125 -2.23 25.44 28.25
N SER A 126 -2.69 26.69 28.10
CA SER A 126 -3.45 27.16 26.93
C SER A 126 -2.66 27.23 25.60
N THR A 127 -1.38 26.88 25.60
CA THR A 127 -0.52 26.88 24.40
C THR A 127 0.17 25.54 24.15
N HIS A 128 0.61 24.86 25.22
CA HIS A 128 1.34 23.60 25.14
C HIS A 128 1.17 22.79 26.42
N TYR A 129 1.54 21.51 26.34
CA TYR A 129 1.76 20.65 27.50
C TYR A 129 3.23 20.22 27.59
N SER A 130 3.64 19.89 28.81
CA SER A 130 4.94 19.30 29.14
C SER A 130 4.72 17.99 29.88
N TYR A 131 5.51 16.98 29.55
CA TYR A 131 5.59 15.71 30.26
C TYR A 131 7.05 15.40 30.56
N THR A 132 7.44 15.46 31.84
CA THR A 132 8.79 15.14 32.30
C THR A 132 8.76 13.87 33.13
N PHE A 133 9.63 12.91 32.82
CA PHE A 133 9.58 11.56 33.37
C PHE A 133 10.96 10.91 33.49
N LEU A 134 11.14 10.07 34.49
CA LEU A 134 12.19 9.05 34.53
C LEU A 134 11.69 7.81 33.79
N CYS A 135 12.45 7.31 32.83
CA CYS A 135 12.17 6.04 32.14
C CYS A 135 13.19 4.98 32.53
N SER A 136 12.69 3.88 33.10
CA SER A 136 13.44 2.64 33.32
C SER A 136 13.10 1.63 32.23
N GLY A 137 14.12 1.02 31.62
CA GLY A 137 13.97 0.11 30.47
C GLY A 137 13.97 0.78 29.10
N CYS A 138 14.12 2.12 29.02
CA CYS A 138 14.38 2.80 27.73
C CYS A 138 15.74 2.43 27.12
N VAL A 139 16.69 2.00 27.95
CA VAL A 139 18.03 1.52 27.57
C VAL A 139 18.20 0.09 28.11
N THR A 140 18.40 -0.88 27.21
CA THR A 140 18.62 -2.30 27.56
C THR A 140 19.78 -2.96 26.82
N GLY A 141 20.36 -2.28 25.83
CA GLY A 141 21.30 -2.86 24.86
C GLY A 141 20.63 -3.66 23.73
N ASP A 142 19.30 -3.81 23.73
CA ASP A 142 18.56 -4.42 22.63
C ASP A 142 18.43 -3.47 21.44
N SER A 143 18.30 -4.02 20.22
CA SER A 143 18.20 -3.26 18.96
C SER A 143 16.99 -2.33 18.82
N GLY A 144 16.04 -2.37 19.78
CA GLY A 144 14.90 -1.47 19.84
C GLY A 144 14.97 -0.39 20.93
N ALA A 145 15.97 -0.46 21.81
CA ALA A 145 16.20 0.49 22.91
C ALA A 145 17.14 1.62 22.49
N PHE A 146 17.29 2.63 23.35
CA PHE A 146 18.15 3.78 23.06
C PHE A 146 19.62 3.45 23.29
N ASP A 147 20.43 3.55 22.24
CA ASP A 147 21.88 3.34 22.34
C ASP A 147 22.58 4.59 22.90
N VAL A 148 22.95 4.51 24.18
CA VAL A 148 23.77 5.49 24.90
C VAL A 148 25.25 5.09 24.96
N THR A 149 25.66 4.00 24.31
CA THR A 149 27.05 3.49 24.35
C THR A 149 27.91 4.01 23.19
N GLY A 150 27.27 4.48 22.11
CA GLY A 150 27.91 5.21 21.01
C GLY A 150 28.15 6.70 21.29
N THR A 151 28.90 7.38 20.43
CA THR A 151 29.11 8.84 20.53
C THR A 151 27.88 9.67 20.17
N THR A 152 26.96 9.10 19.39
CA THR A 152 25.74 9.77 18.92
C THR A 152 24.58 8.80 18.98
N GLY A 153 23.61 9.07 19.86
CA GLY A 153 22.31 8.38 19.85
C GLY A 153 21.41 8.95 18.77
N VAL A 154 20.50 8.13 18.22
CA VAL A 154 19.53 8.56 17.20
C VAL A 154 18.13 8.18 17.64
N LEU A 155 17.27 9.18 17.79
CA LEU A 155 15.90 9.07 18.27
C LEU A 155 14.91 9.41 17.16
N GLY A 156 13.72 8.82 17.23
CA GLY A 156 12.59 9.12 16.34
C GLY A 156 11.57 10.02 17.03
N TRP A 157 10.74 10.72 16.25
CA TRP A 157 9.63 11.52 16.76
C TRP A 157 8.38 11.39 15.89
N ALA A 158 7.22 11.64 16.49
CA ALA A 158 5.92 11.71 15.85
C ALA A 158 5.02 12.73 16.56
N PHE A 159 4.15 13.42 15.82
CA PHE A 159 3.19 14.37 16.38
C PHE A 159 1.86 14.37 15.62
N SER A 160 0.77 14.45 16.39
CA SER A 160 -0.60 14.67 15.92
C SER A 160 -1.14 15.94 16.57
N LYS A 161 -1.83 16.78 15.80
CA LYS A 161 -2.63 17.90 16.36
C LYS A 161 -3.97 17.42 16.94
N THR A 162 -4.43 16.25 16.51
CA THR A 162 -5.68 15.60 16.95
C THR A 162 -5.41 14.72 18.17
N ALA A 163 -6.34 14.71 19.11
CA ALA A 163 -6.26 13.89 20.33
C ALA A 163 -6.58 12.41 20.02
N PRO A 164 -6.07 11.45 20.82
CA PRO A 164 -6.52 10.05 20.77
C PRO A 164 -8.03 9.95 21.06
N THR A 165 -8.69 8.90 20.55
CA THR A 165 -10.15 8.74 20.64
C THR A 165 -10.68 8.57 22.08
N SER A 166 -9.88 7.98 22.96
CA SER A 166 -10.22 7.75 24.38
C SER A 166 -9.14 8.35 25.29
N PRO A 167 -9.00 9.69 25.36
CA PRO A 167 -7.79 10.35 25.88
C PRO A 167 -7.51 10.08 27.36
N GLY A 168 -8.49 9.63 28.15
CA GLY A 168 -8.29 9.23 29.55
C GLY A 168 -7.60 7.87 29.76
N SER A 169 -7.40 7.06 28.72
CA SER A 169 -6.77 5.73 28.85
C SER A 169 -5.36 5.69 28.28
N ALA A 170 -4.37 5.23 29.07
CA ALA A 170 -3.01 4.98 28.58
C ALA A 170 -2.97 4.01 27.38
N SER A 171 -3.96 3.13 27.23
CA SER A 171 -4.11 2.20 26.10
C SER A 171 -4.82 2.78 24.87
N ALA A 172 -5.11 4.10 24.83
CA ALA A 172 -5.90 4.71 23.76
C ALA A 172 -5.34 4.43 22.35
N THR A 173 -6.23 4.22 21.39
CA THR A 173 -5.90 4.12 19.97
C THR A 173 -5.36 5.45 19.47
N LEU A 174 -4.10 5.48 19.02
CA LEU A 174 -3.49 6.69 18.49
C LEU A 174 -3.92 6.88 17.02
N ASN A 175 -4.48 8.05 16.69
CA ASN A 175 -4.71 8.42 15.29
C ASN A 175 -3.36 8.68 14.58
N TYR A 176 -3.32 8.67 13.25
CA TYR A 176 -2.09 8.89 12.50
C TYR A 176 -1.43 10.24 12.83
N HIS A 177 -0.10 10.26 12.93
CA HIS A 177 0.71 11.44 13.26
C HIS A 177 0.88 12.39 12.06
N ALA A 178 -0.24 12.91 11.56
CA ALA A 178 -0.32 13.76 10.36
C ALA A 178 0.39 15.12 10.50
N ALA A 179 0.68 15.58 11.73
CA ALA A 179 1.30 16.88 11.93
C ALA A 179 2.83 16.87 11.73
N GLY A 180 3.48 15.70 11.85
CA GLY A 180 4.91 15.53 11.57
C GLY A 180 5.50 14.27 12.18
N PHE A 181 6.60 13.77 11.60
CA PHE A 181 7.41 12.69 12.13
C PHE A 181 8.82 12.71 11.51
N GLY A 182 9.78 12.02 12.12
CA GLY A 182 11.14 11.90 11.60
C GLY A 182 12.13 11.35 12.62
N ALA A 183 13.42 11.65 12.44
CA ALA A 183 14.49 11.25 13.36
C ALA A 183 15.54 12.36 13.53
N PHE A 184 16.16 12.44 14.71
CA PHE A 184 17.17 13.42 15.09
C PHE A 184 18.33 12.77 15.85
N GLY A 185 19.48 13.44 15.86
CA GLY A 185 20.72 12.93 16.44
C GLY A 185 21.14 13.71 17.67
N MET A 186 21.67 13.02 18.67
CA MET A 186 22.11 13.61 19.95
C MET A 186 23.52 13.12 20.29
N THR A 187 24.46 14.02 20.55
CA THR A 187 25.72 13.66 21.21
C THR A 187 25.41 13.14 22.61
N ILE A 188 25.82 11.91 22.95
CA ILE A 188 25.51 11.34 24.27
C ILE A 188 26.16 12.17 25.39
N ALA A 189 27.44 12.53 25.23
CA ALA A 189 28.20 13.30 26.21
C ALA A 189 27.65 14.71 26.49
N ASP A 190 26.82 15.28 25.60
CA ASP A 190 26.18 16.58 25.85
C ASP A 190 24.95 16.45 26.77
N ALA A 191 24.44 15.23 26.99
CA ALA A 191 23.28 14.91 27.84
C ALA A 191 23.69 14.37 29.24
N GLU A 192 24.96 14.05 29.46
CA GLU A 192 25.48 13.51 30.72
C GLU A 192 25.51 14.56 31.84
N SER A 193 25.16 14.16 33.07
CA SER A 193 25.24 15.05 34.24
C SER A 193 25.42 14.33 35.57
N ALA A 194 26.37 14.80 36.38
CA ALA A 194 26.51 14.40 37.79
C ALA A 194 25.25 14.68 38.63
N ASP A 195 24.42 15.65 38.24
CA ASP A 195 23.18 16.01 38.93
C ASP A 195 22.05 14.97 38.70
N PHE A 196 22.19 14.05 37.73
CA PHE A 196 21.15 13.08 37.35
C PHE A 196 20.59 12.28 38.53
N ALA A 197 21.48 11.79 39.41
CA ALA A 197 21.09 11.01 40.59
C ALA A 197 20.38 11.84 41.68
N THR A 198 20.30 13.17 41.51
CA THR A 198 19.42 14.06 42.30
C THR A 198 18.09 14.25 41.58
N TRP A 199 18.11 14.53 40.28
CA TRP A 199 16.91 14.75 39.47
C TRP A 199 15.99 13.52 39.36
N SER A 200 16.56 12.31 39.28
CA SER A 200 15.75 11.07 39.19
C SER A 200 14.88 10.83 40.43
N LYS A 201 15.25 11.41 41.60
CA LYS A 201 14.48 11.35 42.84
C LYS A 201 13.28 12.31 42.87
N LEU A 202 13.14 13.19 41.89
CA LEU A 202 11.95 14.01 41.69
C LEU A 202 10.80 13.22 41.03
N ALA A 203 11.11 12.05 40.46
CA ALA A 203 10.12 11.15 39.88
C ALA A 203 9.34 10.44 41.00
N THR A 204 8.06 10.79 41.13
CA THR A 204 7.22 10.42 42.29
C THR A 204 5.81 9.98 41.94
N GLY A 205 5.36 10.19 40.69
CA GLY A 205 4.07 9.69 40.19
C GLY A 205 4.22 8.51 39.24
N SER A 206 3.31 7.54 39.29
CA SER A 206 3.12 6.58 38.19
C SER A 206 2.23 7.19 37.12
N SER A 207 2.50 6.97 35.83
CA SER A 207 1.65 7.46 34.74
C SER A 207 0.41 6.57 34.55
N GLY A 208 -0.57 6.65 35.45
CA GLY A 208 -1.82 5.89 35.33
C GLY A 208 -2.93 6.29 36.31
N ALA A 209 -4.11 6.56 35.77
CA ALA A 209 -5.40 6.75 36.44
C ALA A 209 -5.49 7.82 37.56
N SER A 210 -5.98 9.00 37.16
CA SER A 210 -6.53 9.99 38.10
C SER A 210 -7.70 9.38 38.88
N SER A 211 -7.62 9.33 40.21
CA SER A 211 -8.68 8.83 41.09
C SER A 211 -9.04 9.87 42.14
N SER A 212 -10.27 10.38 42.05
CA SER A 212 -10.76 11.45 42.92
C SER A 212 -11.01 10.93 44.34
N SER A 213 -10.53 11.69 45.33
CA SER A 213 -10.45 11.21 46.71
C SER A 213 -11.77 11.34 47.46
N SER A 214 -12.22 10.23 48.06
CA SER A 214 -13.11 10.25 49.23
C SER A 214 -12.80 9.05 50.13
N ALA A 215 -12.67 9.28 51.43
CA ALA A 215 -12.09 8.30 52.35
C ALA A 215 -13.16 7.54 53.13
N SER A 216 -13.04 6.20 53.16
CA SER A 216 -13.57 5.37 54.24
C SER A 216 -12.68 4.15 54.44
N ASN A 217 -12.51 3.73 55.70
CA ASN A 217 -11.52 2.74 56.11
C ASN A 217 -12.18 1.36 56.33
N SER A 218 -11.79 0.34 55.56
CA SER A 218 -12.16 -1.05 55.82
C SER A 218 -11.12 -2.02 55.25
N THR A 219 -10.73 -3.03 56.03
CA THR A 219 -9.59 -3.90 55.75
C THR A 219 -10.01 -5.23 55.13
N THR A 220 -9.91 -5.36 53.80
CA THR A 220 -9.98 -6.66 53.10
C THR A 220 -9.01 -6.70 51.94
N THR A 221 -8.13 -7.70 51.91
CA THR A 221 -7.10 -7.90 50.89
C THR A 221 -7.70 -8.35 49.55
N PRO A 222 -7.48 -7.64 48.42
CA PRO A 222 -7.74 -8.15 47.09
C PRO A 222 -6.51 -8.88 46.53
N ALA A 223 -6.74 -9.89 45.68
CA ALA A 223 -5.67 -10.44 44.84
C ALA A 223 -5.37 -9.49 43.68
N GLY A 224 -4.13 -9.51 43.17
CA GLY A 224 -3.77 -8.75 41.97
C GLY A 224 -4.49 -9.30 40.74
N SER A 225 -5.34 -8.47 40.14
CA SER A 225 -5.92 -8.67 38.82
C SER A 225 -5.35 -7.59 37.90
N ALA A 226 -4.80 -7.98 36.75
CA ALA A 226 -4.34 -7.03 35.75
C ALA A 226 -5.56 -6.34 35.13
N THR A 227 -5.54 -5.01 35.08
CA THR A 227 -6.61 -4.22 34.47
C THR A 227 -6.53 -4.33 32.95
N THR A 228 -7.38 -5.18 32.37
CA THR A 228 -7.60 -5.30 30.92
C THR A 228 -7.88 -3.92 30.29
N PRO A 229 -7.37 -3.63 29.07
CA PRO A 229 -7.75 -2.42 28.35
C PRO A 229 -9.28 -2.32 28.20
N SER A 230 -9.87 -1.22 28.66
CA SER A 230 -11.31 -1.00 28.57
C SER A 230 -11.70 -0.64 27.13
N SER A 231 -12.03 -1.65 26.33
CA SER A 231 -12.88 -1.46 25.16
C SER A 231 -14.22 -0.87 25.62
N THR A 232 -14.75 0.11 24.87
CA THR A 232 -16.10 0.63 25.12
C THR A 232 -17.08 -0.37 24.49
N PRO A 233 -18.05 -0.93 25.23
CA PRO A 233 -19.01 -1.85 24.66
C PRO A 233 -19.82 -1.17 23.55
N LEU A 234 -20.07 -1.89 22.45
CA LEU A 234 -20.94 -1.45 21.37
C LEU A 234 -22.31 -0.97 21.90
N ALA A 235 -22.79 0.14 21.36
CA ALA A 235 -24.13 0.64 21.65
C ALA A 235 -25.19 -0.36 21.18
N THR A 236 -26.35 -0.42 21.85
CA THR A 236 -27.46 -1.29 21.41
C THR A 236 -27.97 -0.83 20.04
N PRO A 237 -27.90 -1.66 18.98
CA PRO A 237 -28.09 -1.19 17.61
C PRO A 237 -29.56 -0.93 17.26
N SER A 238 -29.81 0.12 16.47
CA SER A 238 -31.13 0.40 15.89
C SER A 238 -31.27 -0.20 14.49
N THR A 239 -32.30 -1.01 14.24
CA THR A 239 -32.59 -1.56 12.90
C THR A 239 -33.16 -0.49 11.96
N LEU A 240 -32.62 -0.35 10.75
CA LEU A 240 -33.17 0.53 9.71
C LEU A 240 -34.31 -0.15 8.91
N SER A 241 -35.17 0.68 8.30
CA SER A 241 -36.32 0.23 7.48
C SER A 241 -35.92 -0.27 6.09
N ASP A 242 -34.85 0.27 5.53
CA ASP A 242 -34.41 -0.01 4.17
C ASP A 242 -33.74 -1.38 4.08
N THR A 243 -34.00 -2.10 2.99
CA THR A 243 -33.41 -3.42 2.71
C THR A 243 -32.84 -3.44 1.29
N TYR A 244 -31.83 -4.28 1.09
CA TYR A 244 -31.07 -4.35 -0.17
C TYR A 244 -30.84 -5.80 -0.60
N ASP A 245 -30.82 -6.03 -1.92
CA ASP A 245 -30.49 -7.33 -2.52
C ASP A 245 -28.99 -7.59 -2.44
N TYR A 246 -28.17 -6.55 -2.45
CA TYR A 246 -26.74 -6.61 -2.17
C TYR A 246 -26.32 -5.53 -1.17
N ILE A 247 -25.62 -5.94 -0.12
CA ILE A 247 -24.85 -5.03 0.74
C ILE A 247 -23.36 -5.32 0.49
N VAL A 248 -22.66 -4.36 -0.11
CA VAL A 248 -21.22 -4.43 -0.39
C VAL A 248 -20.48 -3.64 0.68
N VAL A 249 -19.48 -4.26 1.30
CA VAL A 249 -18.83 -3.75 2.52
C VAL A 249 -17.37 -3.40 2.24
N GLY A 250 -17.08 -2.10 2.23
CA GLY A 250 -15.78 -1.52 1.89
C GLY A 250 -15.80 -0.91 0.49
N GLY A 251 -15.75 0.42 0.41
CA GLY A 251 -15.61 1.19 -0.84
C GLY A 251 -14.17 1.17 -1.37
N GLY A 252 -13.46 0.05 -1.20
CA GLY A 252 -12.07 -0.12 -1.58
C GLY A 252 -11.86 -0.44 -3.06
N ALA A 253 -10.65 -0.90 -3.39
CA ALA A 253 -10.26 -1.26 -4.75
C ALA A 253 -11.22 -2.25 -5.44
N ALA A 254 -11.68 -3.28 -4.72
CA ALA A 254 -12.61 -4.27 -5.27
C ALA A 254 -14.09 -3.89 -5.10
N GLY A 255 -14.47 -3.31 -3.95
CA GLY A 255 -15.87 -3.11 -3.58
C GLY A 255 -16.62 -2.10 -4.45
N ILE A 256 -15.96 -1.06 -4.97
CA ILE A 256 -16.60 -0.13 -5.92
C ILE A 256 -16.92 -0.84 -7.24
N VAL A 257 -15.97 -1.65 -7.76
CA VAL A 257 -16.15 -2.44 -8.99
C VAL A 257 -17.29 -3.45 -8.81
N ALA A 258 -17.27 -4.20 -7.70
CA ALA A 258 -18.30 -5.17 -7.38
C ALA A 258 -19.68 -4.52 -7.24
N ALA A 259 -19.80 -3.41 -6.51
CA ALA A 259 -21.08 -2.75 -6.29
C ALA A 259 -21.68 -2.16 -7.58
N GLU A 260 -20.85 -1.62 -8.49
CA GLU A 260 -21.31 -1.11 -9.78
C GLU A 260 -21.84 -2.24 -10.68
N ARG A 261 -21.07 -3.31 -10.87
CA ARG A 261 -21.48 -4.49 -11.66
C ARG A 261 -22.70 -5.20 -11.07
N LEU A 262 -22.85 -5.24 -9.75
CA LEU A 262 -24.06 -5.75 -9.11
C LEU A 262 -25.26 -4.81 -9.32
N ALA A 263 -25.06 -3.49 -9.38
CA ALA A 263 -26.13 -2.54 -9.67
C ALA A 263 -26.54 -2.52 -11.16
N GLU A 264 -25.62 -2.81 -12.10
CA GLU A 264 -25.97 -3.01 -13.51
C GLU A 264 -27.03 -4.13 -13.68
N SER A 265 -27.04 -5.14 -12.80
CA SER A 265 -28.03 -6.22 -12.78
C SER A 265 -29.45 -5.83 -12.35
N LYS A 266 -29.68 -4.56 -11.97
CA LYS A 266 -30.94 -3.98 -11.47
C LYS A 266 -31.40 -4.48 -10.10
N ALA A 267 -30.59 -5.28 -9.43
CA ALA A 267 -30.72 -5.55 -8.00
C ALA A 267 -30.48 -4.26 -7.18
N SER A 268 -31.10 -4.13 -6.01
CA SER A 268 -30.86 -2.99 -5.11
C SER A 268 -29.53 -3.15 -4.37
N VAL A 269 -28.63 -2.16 -4.48
CA VAL A 269 -27.26 -2.23 -3.95
C VAL A 269 -26.99 -1.09 -2.97
N LEU A 270 -26.48 -1.43 -1.79
CA LEU A 270 -25.85 -0.50 -0.85
C LEU A 270 -24.35 -0.77 -0.78
N LEU A 271 -23.53 0.21 -1.12
CA LEU A 271 -22.09 0.23 -0.83
C LEU A 271 -21.85 1.00 0.47
N ILE A 272 -21.28 0.32 1.47
CA ILE A 272 -20.93 0.90 2.77
C ILE A 272 -19.40 1.09 2.84
N GLU A 273 -18.94 2.31 3.14
CA GLU A 273 -17.54 2.63 3.40
C GLU A 273 -17.38 3.26 4.79
N ARG A 274 -16.32 2.87 5.49
CA ARG A 274 -16.04 3.29 6.87
C ARG A 274 -15.38 4.66 6.99
N GLY A 275 -14.72 5.14 5.95
CA GLY A 275 -14.16 6.49 5.85
C GLY A 275 -15.04 7.47 5.06
N GLY A 276 -14.50 8.68 4.89
CA GLY A 276 -15.12 9.75 4.10
C GLY A 276 -14.81 9.66 2.61
N ALA A 277 -15.26 10.67 1.85
CA ALA A 277 -14.91 10.85 0.45
C ALA A 277 -13.44 11.28 0.30
N SER A 278 -12.80 10.89 -0.81
CA SER A 278 -11.38 11.14 -1.08
C SER A 278 -11.21 12.20 -2.16
N SER A 279 -11.32 11.81 -3.43
CA SER A 279 -11.23 12.68 -4.61
C SER A 279 -12.26 13.81 -4.60
N ALA A 280 -11.96 14.90 -5.31
CA ALA A 280 -12.94 15.95 -5.61
C ALA A 280 -14.18 15.38 -6.32
N SER A 281 -13.99 14.42 -7.23
CA SER A 281 -15.06 13.73 -7.97
C SER A 281 -16.02 12.93 -7.07
N SER A 282 -15.53 12.34 -5.99
CA SER A 282 -16.35 11.57 -5.04
C SER A 282 -16.96 12.41 -3.93
N GLY A 283 -16.80 13.73 -4.00
CA GLY A 283 -17.33 14.67 -3.00
C GLY A 283 -16.36 15.04 -1.90
N GLY A 284 -15.06 14.76 -2.04
CA GLY A 284 -14.00 15.29 -1.17
C GLY A 284 -14.04 16.82 -1.03
N LYS A 285 -13.48 17.33 0.07
CA LYS A 285 -13.56 18.76 0.45
C LYS A 285 -12.23 19.38 0.88
N ASP A 286 -11.22 18.56 1.13
CA ASP A 286 -9.85 18.98 1.44
C ASP A 286 -9.14 19.36 0.13
N MET A 287 -9.38 20.59 -0.35
CA MET A 287 -8.89 21.09 -1.65
C MET A 287 -7.51 21.74 -1.50
N LEU A 288 -6.66 21.59 -2.50
CA LEU A 288 -5.31 22.19 -2.47
C LEU A 288 -5.35 23.72 -2.57
N ASP A 289 -4.59 24.41 -1.72
CA ASP A 289 -4.48 25.89 -1.69
C ASP A 289 -4.20 26.53 -3.06
N TRP A 290 -3.42 25.84 -3.90
CA TRP A 290 -3.03 26.29 -5.24
C TRP A 290 -3.98 25.85 -6.37
N ASN A 291 -4.94 24.95 -6.08
CA ASN A 291 -5.97 24.50 -7.03
C ASN A 291 -7.24 23.97 -6.36
N SER A 292 -8.30 24.78 -6.36
CA SER A 292 -9.60 24.49 -5.74
C SER A 292 -10.49 23.46 -6.47
N THR A 293 -9.95 22.70 -7.43
CA THR A 293 -10.69 21.65 -8.18
C THR A 293 -10.16 20.24 -7.91
N VAL A 294 -9.15 20.09 -7.04
CA VAL A 294 -8.49 18.82 -6.72
C VAL A 294 -8.13 18.76 -5.24
N THR A 295 -8.18 17.55 -4.70
CA THR A 295 -7.72 17.20 -3.35
C THR A 295 -6.31 16.60 -3.39
N PRO A 296 -5.62 16.42 -2.24
CA PRO A 296 -4.40 15.62 -2.15
C PRO A 296 -4.49 14.21 -2.77
N TYR A 297 -5.70 13.62 -2.85
CA TYR A 297 -5.91 12.29 -3.41
C TYR A 297 -5.94 12.29 -4.95
N ASP A 298 -6.36 13.39 -5.57
CA ASP A 298 -6.53 13.50 -7.02
C ASP A 298 -5.20 13.64 -7.78
N VAL A 299 -4.15 14.18 -7.14
CA VAL A 299 -2.88 14.54 -7.80
C VAL A 299 -1.91 13.34 -7.83
N PRO A 300 -1.47 12.87 -9.01
CA PRO A 300 -0.62 11.68 -9.13
C PRO A 300 0.66 11.70 -8.27
N ALA A 301 1.42 12.80 -8.34
CA ALA A 301 2.67 12.95 -7.60
C ALA A 301 2.51 12.90 -6.07
N TYR A 302 1.30 13.09 -5.54
CA TYR A 302 1.02 13.08 -4.11
C TYR A 302 0.93 11.65 -3.54
N GLY A 303 1.05 10.59 -4.35
CA GLY A 303 0.96 9.19 -3.89
C GLY A 303 1.98 8.71 -2.82
N TYR A 304 3.01 9.50 -2.49
CA TYR A 304 3.86 9.31 -1.30
C TYR A 304 3.82 10.48 -0.29
N ALA A 305 3.08 11.56 -0.60
CA ALA A 305 3.03 12.80 0.15
C ALA A 305 1.62 13.16 0.66
N VAL A 306 0.59 12.38 0.30
CA VAL A 306 -0.81 12.60 0.67
C VAL A 306 -0.98 12.77 2.19
N SER A 307 -0.29 11.96 2.99
CA SER A 307 -0.22 12.00 4.46
C SER A 307 0.52 13.21 5.06
N SER A 308 1.12 14.04 4.21
CA SER A 308 1.83 15.27 4.55
C SER A 308 1.14 16.51 4.00
N THR A 309 -0.02 16.34 3.34
CA THR A 309 -0.74 17.41 2.61
C THR A 309 -2.25 17.47 2.91
N GLY A 310 -2.78 16.54 3.70
CA GLY A 310 -4.18 16.48 4.13
C GLY A 310 -4.36 15.50 5.29
N ASP A 311 -5.53 15.50 5.93
CA ASP A 311 -5.80 14.68 7.11
C ASP A 311 -6.19 13.23 6.71
N VAL A 312 -5.17 12.43 6.37
CA VAL A 312 -5.39 11.11 5.75
C VAL A 312 -5.94 10.08 6.74
N SER A 313 -7.15 9.61 6.43
CA SER A 313 -7.85 8.58 7.18
C SER A 313 -7.24 7.20 6.95
N TYR A 314 -6.24 6.85 7.76
CA TYR A 314 -5.70 5.50 7.86
C TYR A 314 -6.54 4.62 8.80
N CYS A 315 -6.58 3.32 8.53
CA CYS A 315 -7.20 2.35 9.42
C CYS A 315 -6.38 2.22 10.71
N THR A 316 -7.05 2.38 11.85
CA THR A 316 -6.42 2.34 13.19
C THR A 316 -6.50 0.98 13.86
N ASP A 317 -7.27 0.05 13.30
CA ASP A 317 -7.64 -1.28 13.82
C ASP A 317 -7.19 -2.42 12.87
N THR A 318 -6.12 -2.19 12.10
CA THR A 318 -5.52 -3.15 11.16
C THR A 318 -4.05 -3.45 11.47
N ALA A 319 -3.64 -4.70 11.23
CA ALA A 319 -2.29 -5.21 11.54
C ALA A 319 -1.12 -4.51 10.83
N SER A 320 -1.40 -3.70 9.82
CA SER A 320 -0.47 -2.84 9.09
C SER A 320 -1.25 -1.70 8.41
N GLN A 321 -0.56 -0.83 7.71
CA GLN A 321 -1.10 0.38 7.10
C GLN A 321 -2.12 0.06 6.00
N ALA A 322 -3.36 0.55 6.16
CA ALA A 322 -4.43 0.47 5.17
C ALA A 322 -5.19 1.80 5.08
N GLY A 323 -5.73 2.14 3.91
CA GLY A 323 -6.56 3.33 3.71
C GLY A 323 -8.00 3.08 4.16
N CYS A 324 -8.50 3.90 5.09
CA CYS A 324 -9.88 3.90 5.57
C CYS A 324 -10.58 5.19 5.07
N ILE A 325 -10.73 5.27 3.75
CA ILE A 325 -11.32 6.37 2.99
C ILE A 325 -11.90 5.76 1.70
N LEU A 326 -12.78 6.46 0.98
CA LEU A 326 -13.33 5.95 -0.27
C LEU A 326 -12.23 5.72 -1.34
N GLY A 327 -12.28 4.55 -1.99
CA GLY A 327 -11.21 3.92 -2.78
C GLY A 327 -10.23 3.07 -1.94
N GLY A 328 -10.28 3.18 -0.61
CA GLY A 328 -9.39 2.50 0.31
C GLY A 328 -7.93 2.82 0.04
N SER A 329 -7.08 1.78 0.07
CA SER A 329 -5.65 1.93 -0.21
C SER A 329 -5.32 2.40 -1.64
N SER A 330 -6.23 2.34 -2.64
CA SER A 330 -5.90 2.85 -3.98
C SER A 330 -5.91 4.38 -4.08
N SER A 331 -6.65 5.06 -3.20
CA SER A 331 -6.66 6.53 -3.07
C SER A 331 -5.37 7.10 -2.48
N ILE A 332 -4.56 6.28 -1.81
CA ILE A 332 -3.38 6.69 -1.05
C ILE A 332 -2.08 5.96 -1.44
N ASN A 333 -2.11 5.12 -2.48
CA ASN A 333 -0.92 4.40 -2.93
C ASN A 333 -0.06 5.23 -3.89
N ALA A 334 1.17 4.77 -4.12
CA ALA A 334 2.07 5.32 -5.14
C ALA A 334 1.81 4.78 -6.56
N GLU A 335 0.53 4.58 -6.89
CA GLU A 335 -0.08 4.45 -8.23
C GLU A 335 0.39 3.33 -9.17
N MET A 336 1.39 2.53 -8.82
CA MET A 336 1.94 1.48 -9.70
C MET A 336 0.85 0.53 -10.26
N PHE A 337 0.58 0.65 -11.55
CA PHE A 337 -0.47 -0.09 -12.26
C PHE A 337 0.15 -1.20 -13.11
N VAL A 338 0.82 -2.13 -12.44
CA VAL A 338 1.39 -3.29 -13.10
C VAL A 338 0.25 -4.25 -13.43
N LYS A 339 -0.23 -4.25 -14.68
CA LYS A 339 -1.18 -5.25 -15.17
C LYS A 339 -0.60 -6.65 -14.87
N PRO A 340 -1.38 -7.58 -14.28
CA PRO A 340 -0.91 -8.96 -14.10
C PRO A 340 -0.52 -9.61 -15.43
N GLN A 341 0.42 -10.54 -15.36
CA GLN A 341 0.70 -11.47 -16.46
C GLN A 341 -0.19 -12.71 -16.34
N GLU A 342 -0.32 -13.48 -17.43
CA GLU A 342 -1.14 -14.71 -17.45
C GLU A 342 -0.75 -15.69 -16.32
N ALA A 343 0.56 -15.80 -16.03
CA ALA A 343 1.09 -16.64 -14.96
C ALA A 343 0.64 -16.23 -13.55
N ASP A 344 0.27 -14.96 -13.32
CA ASP A 344 -0.25 -14.52 -12.00
C ASP A 344 -1.60 -15.21 -11.64
N PHE A 345 -2.22 -15.86 -12.63
CA PHE A 345 -3.43 -16.68 -12.49
C PHE A 345 -3.17 -18.20 -12.51
N GLU A 346 -1.91 -18.68 -12.58
CA GLU A 346 -1.60 -20.13 -12.65
C GLU A 346 -1.90 -20.88 -11.34
N ASN A 347 -1.74 -20.19 -10.20
CA ASN A 347 -1.99 -20.74 -8.86
C ASN A 347 -3.45 -20.56 -8.39
N TRP A 348 -4.37 -20.18 -9.29
CA TRP A 348 -5.80 -20.03 -8.98
C TRP A 348 -6.59 -21.30 -9.31
N PRO A 349 -7.74 -21.53 -8.64
CA PRO A 349 -8.58 -22.70 -8.93
C PRO A 349 -9.22 -22.63 -10.32
N GLN A 350 -9.75 -23.77 -10.79
CA GLN A 350 -10.46 -23.86 -12.07
C GLN A 350 -11.61 -22.84 -12.15
N GLY A 351 -11.72 -22.14 -13.28
CA GLY A 351 -12.65 -21.02 -13.47
C GLY A 351 -12.07 -19.66 -13.09
N TRP A 352 -10.77 -19.60 -12.76
CA TRP A 352 -10.02 -18.37 -12.46
C TRP A 352 -8.64 -18.34 -13.14
N SER A 353 -8.41 -19.17 -14.16
CA SER A 353 -7.22 -19.06 -15.01
C SER A 353 -7.28 -17.78 -15.86
N TRP A 354 -6.17 -17.37 -16.50
CA TRP A 354 -6.19 -16.18 -17.36
C TRP A 354 -7.33 -16.22 -18.38
N ALA A 355 -7.55 -17.36 -19.06
CA ALA A 355 -8.61 -17.52 -20.05
C ALA A 355 -10.04 -17.39 -19.48
N ASP A 356 -10.23 -17.60 -18.17
CA ASP A 356 -11.51 -17.37 -17.49
C ASP A 356 -11.70 -15.88 -17.15
N VAL A 357 -10.62 -15.18 -16.79
CA VAL A 357 -10.66 -13.77 -16.33
C VAL A 357 -10.39 -12.74 -17.43
N GLU A 358 -9.88 -13.13 -18.61
CA GLU A 358 -9.44 -12.24 -19.70
C GLU A 358 -10.51 -11.21 -20.09
N SER A 359 -11.74 -11.67 -20.39
CA SER A 359 -12.91 -10.81 -20.68
C SER A 359 -13.37 -9.90 -19.53
N SER A 360 -12.78 -10.06 -18.35
CA SER A 360 -12.99 -9.24 -17.15
C SER A 360 -11.84 -8.26 -16.95
N ALA A 361 -10.62 -8.65 -17.36
CA ALA A 361 -9.49 -7.74 -17.49
C ALA A 361 -9.68 -6.73 -18.63
N GLU A 362 -10.15 -7.17 -19.80
CA GLU A 362 -10.49 -6.29 -20.93
C GLU A 362 -11.53 -5.23 -20.54
N ALA A 363 -12.64 -5.66 -19.92
CA ALA A 363 -13.69 -4.76 -19.43
C ALA A 363 -13.19 -3.75 -18.38
N PHE A 364 -12.20 -4.13 -17.57
CA PHE A 364 -11.55 -3.19 -16.65
C PHE A 364 -10.64 -2.20 -17.39
N TYR A 365 -9.80 -2.67 -18.31
CA TYR A 365 -8.83 -1.82 -19.01
C TYR A 365 -9.48 -0.88 -20.03
N GLU A 366 -10.65 -1.20 -20.57
CA GLU A 366 -11.44 -0.26 -21.40
C GLU A 366 -11.79 1.02 -20.62
N ARG A 367 -12.21 0.87 -19.35
CA ARG A 367 -12.53 1.98 -18.45
C ARG A 367 -11.30 2.60 -17.79
N ASN A 368 -10.29 1.77 -17.49
CA ASN A 368 -9.15 2.11 -16.66
C ASN A 368 -7.83 1.48 -17.19
N PRO A 369 -7.28 1.98 -18.32
CA PRO A 369 -6.17 1.32 -19.03
C PRO A 369 -4.81 1.40 -18.31
N GLY A 370 -4.61 2.43 -17.48
CA GLY A 370 -3.29 2.84 -17.00
C GLY A 370 -2.45 3.50 -18.10
N THR A 371 -1.25 3.98 -17.76
CA THR A 371 -0.35 4.64 -18.72
C THR A 371 1.11 4.63 -18.26
N THR A 372 2.06 4.58 -19.20
CA THR A 372 3.49 4.89 -18.95
C THR A 372 3.86 6.34 -19.33
N LEU A 373 2.88 7.13 -19.79
CA LEU A 373 3.03 8.52 -20.27
C LEU A 373 1.80 9.34 -19.82
N PRO A 374 1.73 9.78 -18.55
CA PRO A 374 0.54 10.44 -18.01
C PRO A 374 0.44 11.95 -18.31
N SER A 375 1.54 12.59 -18.71
CA SER A 375 1.56 14.03 -19.07
C SER A 375 0.99 14.24 -20.48
N ALA A 376 -0.06 15.06 -20.61
CA ALA A 376 -0.78 15.28 -21.86
C ALA A 376 0.06 15.99 -22.94
N ASP A 377 1.16 16.66 -22.59
CA ASP A 377 2.16 17.19 -23.53
C ASP A 377 3.03 16.12 -24.21
N GLY A 378 2.81 14.84 -23.90
CA GLY A 378 3.53 13.69 -24.48
C GLY A 378 4.96 13.56 -23.99
N ARG A 379 5.32 14.21 -22.88
CA ARG A 379 6.69 14.20 -22.32
C ARG A 379 6.73 13.45 -20.99
N ARG A 380 7.95 13.09 -20.57
CA ARG A 380 8.23 12.51 -19.25
C ARG A 380 9.22 13.41 -18.51
N TYR A 381 9.00 13.62 -17.22
CA TYR A 381 9.72 14.57 -16.39
C TYR A 381 10.74 13.88 -15.47
N ASN A 382 11.72 14.62 -14.97
CA ASN A 382 12.71 14.13 -13.99
C ASN A 382 13.45 12.82 -14.39
N GLN A 383 13.72 12.63 -15.70
CA GLN A 383 14.11 11.34 -16.28
C GLN A 383 15.54 10.85 -15.99
N GLY A 384 16.36 11.59 -15.23
CA GLY A 384 17.77 11.23 -14.98
C GLY A 384 17.98 9.82 -14.40
N VAL A 385 17.06 9.32 -13.55
CA VAL A 385 17.07 7.93 -13.06
C VAL A 385 16.86 6.94 -14.20
N TYR A 386 15.85 7.18 -15.05
CA TYR A 386 15.53 6.34 -16.20
C TYR A 386 16.71 6.27 -17.17
N GLU A 387 17.24 7.43 -17.57
CA GLU A 387 18.39 7.54 -18.46
C GLU A 387 19.67 6.89 -17.92
N THR A 388 19.78 6.70 -16.61
CA THR A 388 20.96 6.11 -15.96
C THR A 388 20.81 4.60 -15.80
N LEU A 389 19.67 4.14 -15.27
CA LEU A 389 19.43 2.72 -15.04
C LEU A 389 19.08 1.97 -16.33
N SER A 390 18.41 2.58 -17.31
CA SER A 390 18.20 1.92 -18.63
C SER A 390 19.53 1.58 -19.31
N LYS A 391 20.57 2.42 -19.17
CA LYS A 391 21.93 2.15 -19.66
C LYS A 391 22.59 1.02 -18.85
N LEU A 392 22.46 1.03 -17.53
CA LEU A 392 22.94 -0.05 -16.66
C LEU A 392 22.34 -1.40 -17.07
N PHE A 393 21.01 -1.47 -17.19
CA PHE A 393 20.27 -2.67 -17.56
C PHE A 393 20.62 -3.14 -18.98
N LYS A 394 20.59 -2.27 -19.99
CA LYS A 394 21.02 -2.61 -21.37
C LYS A 394 22.46 -3.14 -21.43
N SER A 395 23.39 -2.58 -20.64
CA SER A 395 24.79 -3.06 -20.57
C SER A 395 24.98 -4.44 -19.90
N ASN A 396 23.90 -4.99 -19.34
CA ASN A 396 23.82 -6.31 -18.73
C ASN A 396 22.79 -7.23 -19.42
N GLY A 397 22.36 -6.88 -20.65
CA GLY A 397 21.52 -7.75 -21.48
C GLY A 397 20.01 -7.63 -21.26
N TRP A 398 19.55 -6.66 -20.46
CA TRP A 398 18.12 -6.44 -20.23
C TRP A 398 17.48 -5.64 -21.36
N SER A 399 16.21 -5.93 -21.63
CA SER A 399 15.42 -5.26 -22.67
C SER A 399 14.50 -4.16 -22.12
N GLU A 400 14.19 -3.18 -22.96
CA GLU A 400 13.18 -2.17 -22.70
C GLU A 400 11.82 -2.64 -23.25
N VAL A 401 10.76 -2.47 -22.47
CA VAL A 401 9.37 -2.82 -22.83
C VAL A 401 8.42 -1.70 -22.40
N ASP A 402 7.20 -1.67 -22.91
CA ASP A 402 6.12 -0.94 -22.25
C ASP A 402 5.34 -1.87 -21.31
N ALA A 403 5.29 -1.55 -20.01
CA ALA A 403 4.67 -2.40 -19.00
C ALA A 403 3.12 -2.38 -18.99
N ILE A 404 2.48 -1.48 -19.74
CA ILE A 404 1.03 -1.43 -19.97
C ILE A 404 0.65 -2.24 -21.20
N GLU A 405 1.47 -2.22 -22.27
CA GLU A 405 1.21 -2.93 -23.52
C GLU A 405 1.74 -4.38 -23.53
N GLU A 406 2.80 -4.67 -22.77
CA GLU A 406 3.48 -5.97 -22.78
C GLU A 406 3.46 -6.68 -21.40
N PRO A 407 2.27 -6.94 -20.81
CA PRO A 407 2.15 -7.46 -19.44
C PRO A 407 2.87 -8.80 -19.23
N ASN A 408 2.89 -9.69 -20.22
CA ASN A 408 3.56 -11.00 -20.13
C ASN A 408 5.10 -10.94 -20.25
N LYS A 409 5.70 -9.77 -20.51
CA LYS A 409 7.16 -9.63 -20.48
C LYS A 409 7.61 -9.28 -19.06
N LYS A 410 8.24 -10.24 -18.39
CA LYS A 410 8.73 -10.14 -17.01
C LYS A 410 10.11 -10.77 -16.74
N GLU A 411 10.83 -11.24 -17.77
CA GLU A 411 12.20 -11.77 -17.65
C GLU A 411 13.24 -10.78 -18.19
N LYS A 412 14.18 -10.33 -17.34
CA LYS A 412 15.21 -9.29 -17.61
C LYS A 412 14.72 -8.12 -18.46
N VAL A 413 13.63 -7.48 -18.03
CA VAL A 413 13.05 -6.28 -18.65
C VAL A 413 12.98 -5.08 -17.72
N PHE A 414 13.01 -3.88 -18.30
CA PHE A 414 12.69 -2.64 -17.61
C PHE A 414 11.74 -1.77 -18.43
N SER A 415 11.03 -0.86 -17.76
CA SER A 415 10.06 0.04 -18.39
C SER A 415 10.02 1.39 -17.68
N HIS A 416 9.43 2.38 -18.34
CA HIS A 416 8.91 3.54 -17.62
C HIS A 416 7.83 3.06 -16.62
N PRO A 417 7.64 3.72 -15.47
CA PRO A 417 6.70 3.20 -14.47
C PRO A 417 5.26 3.20 -15.03
N PRO A 418 4.54 2.07 -14.96
CA PRO A 418 3.12 2.06 -15.28
C PRO A 418 2.34 2.68 -14.12
N PHE A 419 1.58 3.75 -14.39
CA PHE A 419 0.80 4.50 -13.40
C PHE A 419 -0.71 4.32 -13.61
N ASN A 420 -1.46 4.30 -12.52
CA ASN A 420 -2.92 4.29 -12.50
C ASN A 420 -3.46 5.72 -12.65
N VAL A 421 -3.12 6.36 -13.76
CA VAL A 421 -3.45 7.77 -14.04
C VAL A 421 -4.29 7.86 -15.30
N LYS A 422 -5.33 8.69 -15.27
CA LYS A 422 -6.25 8.96 -16.38
C LYS A 422 -6.62 10.44 -16.33
N ASP A 423 -6.61 11.11 -17.48
CA ASP A 423 -6.92 12.54 -17.60
C ASP A 423 -6.08 13.43 -16.64
N SER A 424 -4.83 13.03 -16.38
CA SER A 424 -3.86 13.64 -15.43
C SER A 424 -4.23 13.55 -13.94
N LEU A 425 -5.28 12.80 -13.59
CA LEU A 425 -5.72 12.54 -12.22
C LEU A 425 -5.39 11.10 -11.81
N ARG A 426 -5.30 10.86 -10.50
CA ARG A 426 -5.38 9.51 -9.94
C ARG A 426 -6.64 8.80 -10.43
N ALA A 427 -6.47 7.66 -11.08
CA ALA A 427 -7.54 6.82 -11.57
C ALA A 427 -7.86 5.67 -10.59
N GLY A 428 -8.35 4.55 -11.11
CA GLY A 428 -9.00 3.50 -10.34
C GLY A 428 -10.48 3.80 -10.08
N PRO A 429 -11.19 2.88 -9.41
CA PRO A 429 -12.65 2.85 -9.39
C PRO A 429 -13.36 4.11 -8.89
N VAL A 430 -12.72 4.93 -8.04
CA VAL A 430 -13.28 6.22 -7.58
C VAL A 430 -13.48 7.20 -8.75
N LEU A 431 -12.62 7.16 -9.78
CA LEU A 431 -12.74 7.98 -10.98
C LEU A 431 -13.50 7.28 -12.12
N THR A 432 -13.44 5.95 -12.20
CA THR A 432 -13.85 5.19 -13.41
C THR A 432 -15.05 4.25 -13.25
N TYR A 433 -15.51 3.97 -12.02
CA TYR A 433 -16.65 3.08 -11.73
C TYR A 433 -17.71 3.75 -10.85
N LEU A 434 -17.27 4.46 -9.80
CA LEU A 434 -18.17 5.12 -8.85
C LEU A 434 -19.15 6.11 -9.52
N PRO A 435 -18.77 6.93 -10.53
CA PRO A 435 -19.71 7.83 -11.19
C PRO A 435 -20.81 7.09 -11.96
N GLU A 436 -20.48 5.96 -12.61
CA GLU A 436 -21.45 5.12 -13.32
C GLU A 436 -22.40 4.43 -12.32
N ALA A 437 -21.87 3.91 -11.20
CA ALA A 437 -22.69 3.38 -10.12
C ALA A 437 -23.65 4.43 -9.55
N GLN A 438 -23.18 5.66 -9.33
CA GLN A 438 -24.00 6.78 -8.83
C GLN A 438 -25.04 7.30 -9.84
N ALA A 439 -24.94 6.91 -11.12
CA ALA A 439 -25.95 7.19 -12.14
C ALA A 439 -27.09 6.13 -12.18
N LEU A 440 -27.03 5.08 -11.36
CA LEU A 440 -28.05 4.03 -11.28
C LEU A 440 -29.01 4.27 -10.10
N ASP A 441 -30.31 4.46 -10.39
CA ASP A 441 -31.36 4.68 -9.39
C ASP A 441 -31.44 3.59 -8.30
N ASN A 442 -30.92 2.39 -8.58
CA ASN A 442 -30.90 1.23 -7.70
C ASN A 442 -29.61 1.07 -6.86
N PHE A 443 -28.68 2.04 -6.91
CA PHE A 443 -27.46 2.08 -6.11
C PHE A 443 -27.53 3.16 -5.01
N LYS A 444 -26.96 2.88 -3.83
CA LYS A 444 -26.70 3.86 -2.77
C LYS A 444 -25.27 3.72 -2.24
N LEU A 445 -24.68 4.86 -1.87
CA LEU A 445 -23.40 4.95 -1.16
C LEU A 445 -23.64 5.48 0.26
N GLN A 446 -23.12 4.79 1.27
CA GLN A 446 -23.09 5.23 2.66
C GLN A 446 -21.64 5.32 3.14
N LEU A 447 -21.21 6.51 3.56
CA LEU A 447 -19.86 6.81 4.04
C LEU A 447 -19.80 6.88 5.56
N ASN A 448 -18.59 6.96 6.13
CA ASN A 448 -18.33 7.13 7.57
C ASN A 448 -19.03 6.06 8.45
N SER A 449 -19.19 4.84 7.91
CA SER A 449 -20.01 3.76 8.49
C SER A 449 -19.21 2.45 8.51
N LYS A 450 -18.72 2.05 9.68
CA LYS A 450 -17.86 0.87 9.86
C LYS A 450 -18.71 -0.37 10.09
N VAL A 451 -18.71 -1.32 9.16
CA VAL A 451 -19.26 -2.67 9.43
C VAL A 451 -18.41 -3.36 10.51
N VAL A 452 -19.11 -3.81 11.55
CA VAL A 452 -18.57 -4.52 12.72
C VAL A 452 -18.58 -6.02 12.47
N ARG A 453 -19.73 -6.55 12.02
CA ARG A 453 -19.99 -7.97 11.71
C ARG A 453 -21.17 -8.11 10.73
N VAL A 454 -21.38 -9.32 10.22
CA VAL A 454 -22.63 -9.69 9.55
C VAL A 454 -23.62 -10.29 10.55
N MET A 455 -24.91 -9.98 10.39
CA MET A 455 -25.99 -10.55 11.19
C MET A 455 -26.48 -11.83 10.52
N ARG A 456 -26.62 -12.93 11.27
CA ARG A 456 -26.96 -14.25 10.71
C ARG A 456 -27.82 -15.12 11.63
N THR A 457 -28.30 -16.22 11.09
CA THR A 457 -28.93 -17.32 11.84
C THR A 457 -28.47 -18.63 11.20
N GLY A 458 -27.60 -19.37 11.87
CA GLY A 458 -26.86 -20.48 11.25
C GLY A 458 -26.05 -20.01 10.03
N SER A 459 -26.30 -20.63 8.87
CA SER A 459 -25.65 -20.35 7.57
C SER A 459 -26.17 -19.12 6.83
N SER A 460 -27.33 -18.59 7.23
CA SER A 460 -28.04 -17.55 6.46
C SER A 460 -27.80 -16.16 7.04
N ILE A 461 -27.25 -15.27 6.22
CA ILE A 461 -27.02 -13.85 6.56
C ILE A 461 -28.33 -13.08 6.40
N THR A 462 -28.69 -12.30 7.41
CA THR A 462 -29.92 -11.48 7.47
C THR A 462 -29.64 -9.99 7.30
N GLY A 463 -28.40 -9.54 7.50
CA GLY A 463 -28.01 -8.13 7.41
C GLY A 463 -26.56 -7.87 7.82
N VAL A 464 -26.23 -6.62 8.08
CA VAL A 464 -24.94 -6.18 8.64
C VAL A 464 -25.16 -5.27 9.86
N GLU A 465 -24.24 -5.34 10.82
CA GLU A 465 -24.17 -4.39 11.94
C GLU A 465 -23.08 -3.35 11.66
N ILE A 466 -23.43 -2.07 11.75
CA ILE A 466 -22.55 -0.92 11.52
C ILE A 466 -22.40 -0.05 12.77
N GLU A 467 -21.25 0.59 12.87
CA GLU A 467 -20.89 1.66 13.80
C GLU A 467 -20.66 2.93 12.97
N ASN A 468 -21.51 3.94 13.12
CA ASN A 468 -21.35 5.24 12.45
C ASN A 468 -20.28 6.09 13.16
N ALA A 469 -19.75 7.11 12.49
CA ALA A 469 -18.71 8.00 13.04
C ALA A 469 -19.14 8.85 14.26
N ASP A 470 -20.43 8.86 14.62
CA ASP A 470 -20.95 9.43 15.87
C ASP A 470 -21.06 8.40 17.02
N GLY A 471 -20.65 7.15 16.78
CA GLY A 471 -20.77 6.02 17.71
C GLY A 471 -22.13 5.33 17.69
N ALA A 472 -23.07 5.73 16.82
CA ALA A 472 -24.37 5.08 16.71
C ALA A 472 -24.25 3.70 16.04
N ALA A 473 -24.62 2.64 16.77
CA ALA A 473 -24.72 1.29 16.23
C ALA A 473 -26.07 1.09 15.50
N GLN A 474 -26.06 0.47 14.32
CA GLN A 474 -27.26 0.23 13.52
C GLN A 474 -27.21 -1.14 12.82
N ILE A 475 -28.38 -1.70 12.50
CA ILE A 475 -28.50 -2.92 11.67
C ILE A 475 -29.19 -2.58 10.35
N ILE A 476 -28.58 -2.97 9.24
CA ILE A 476 -29.15 -2.88 7.89
C ILE A 476 -29.46 -4.29 7.40
N ASN A 477 -30.73 -4.56 7.11
CA ASN A 477 -31.21 -5.88 6.72
C ASN A 477 -31.11 -6.11 5.20
N LEU A 478 -30.98 -7.37 4.81
CA LEU A 478 -31.11 -7.82 3.42
C LEU A 478 -32.59 -7.97 3.01
N THR A 479 -32.86 -7.98 1.70
CA THR A 479 -34.09 -8.59 1.19
C THR A 479 -34.07 -10.11 1.41
N LYS A 480 -35.23 -10.79 1.24
CA LYS A 480 -35.36 -12.23 1.53
C LYS A 480 -34.33 -13.13 0.83
N ASN A 481 -33.86 -12.73 -0.36
CA ASN A 481 -32.88 -13.46 -1.16
C ASN A 481 -31.55 -12.69 -1.29
N GLY A 482 -31.36 -11.65 -0.48
CA GLY A 482 -30.21 -10.76 -0.58
C GLY A 482 -28.90 -11.40 -0.15
N LYS A 483 -27.79 -10.75 -0.48
CA LYS A 483 -26.42 -11.23 -0.28
C LYS A 483 -25.53 -10.16 0.33
N VAL A 484 -24.59 -10.54 1.18
CA VAL A 484 -23.51 -9.65 1.64
C VAL A 484 -22.23 -9.96 0.89
N VAL A 485 -21.55 -8.93 0.41
CA VAL A 485 -20.24 -9.03 -0.27
C VAL A 485 -19.21 -8.25 0.53
N LEU A 486 -18.30 -8.96 1.21
CA LEU A 486 -17.20 -8.35 1.95
C LEU A 486 -16.07 -7.97 1.00
N ALA A 487 -15.75 -6.68 0.94
CA ALA A 487 -14.70 -6.11 0.11
C ALA A 487 -13.78 -5.16 0.92
N ALA A 488 -13.70 -5.39 2.24
CA ALA A 488 -13.03 -4.51 3.20
C ALA A 488 -11.50 -4.63 3.20
N GLY A 489 -10.95 -5.55 2.41
CA GLY A 489 -9.51 -5.76 2.23
C GLY A 489 -8.91 -6.79 3.20
N ALA A 490 -7.76 -7.32 2.83
CA ALA A 490 -7.10 -8.46 3.48
C ALA A 490 -6.81 -8.30 4.99
N LEU A 491 -6.85 -7.08 5.55
CA LEU A 491 -6.64 -6.81 6.97
C LEU A 491 -7.93 -6.47 7.75
N SER A 492 -9.07 -6.22 7.08
CA SER A 492 -10.36 -5.90 7.73
C SER A 492 -11.47 -6.92 7.45
N THR A 493 -11.49 -7.55 6.27
CA THR A 493 -12.44 -8.65 5.97
C THR A 493 -12.32 -9.81 6.97
N PRO A 494 -11.12 -10.29 7.35
CA PRO A 494 -10.96 -11.27 8.42
C PRO A 494 -11.58 -10.84 9.76
N ARG A 495 -11.44 -9.57 10.15
CA ARG A 495 -12.05 -9.03 11.38
C ARG A 495 -13.57 -9.17 11.36
N ILE A 496 -14.19 -8.83 10.23
CA ILE A 496 -15.65 -8.93 10.07
C ILE A 496 -16.08 -10.41 10.17
N LEU A 497 -15.32 -11.34 9.60
CA LEU A 497 -15.58 -12.78 9.72
C LEU A 497 -15.44 -13.27 11.17
N PHE A 498 -14.34 -12.95 11.86
CA PHE A 498 -14.13 -13.30 13.27
C PHE A 498 -15.26 -12.76 14.17
N ASN A 499 -15.60 -11.48 14.00
CA ASN A 499 -16.70 -10.82 14.70
C ASN A 499 -18.10 -11.41 14.39
N SER A 500 -18.20 -12.26 13.36
CA SER A 500 -19.43 -12.96 12.96
C SER A 500 -19.42 -14.45 13.37
N GLY A 501 -18.42 -14.92 14.12
CA GLY A 501 -18.26 -16.34 14.47
C GLY A 501 -17.82 -17.21 13.29
N ILE A 502 -17.02 -16.67 12.37
CA ILE A 502 -16.48 -17.37 11.19
C ILE A 502 -14.95 -17.25 11.19
N GLY A 503 -14.24 -18.37 11.35
CA GLY A 503 -12.79 -18.40 11.47
C GLY A 503 -12.27 -19.47 12.44
N PRO A 504 -10.95 -19.51 12.72
CA PRO A 504 -10.37 -20.52 13.60
C PRO A 504 -10.86 -20.34 15.05
N ALA A 505 -11.15 -21.44 15.77
CA ALA A 505 -11.67 -21.39 17.13
C ALA A 505 -10.87 -20.46 18.08
N ASP A 506 -9.53 -20.48 18.02
CA ASP A 506 -8.65 -19.65 18.85
C ASP A 506 -8.82 -18.13 18.61
N GLN A 507 -9.36 -17.73 17.46
CA GLN A 507 -9.67 -16.33 17.16
C GLN A 507 -11.10 -15.97 17.57
N LEU A 508 -12.04 -16.92 17.47
CA LEU A 508 -13.41 -16.73 17.91
C LEU A 508 -13.52 -16.71 19.45
N GLU A 509 -12.66 -17.46 20.15
CA GLU A 509 -12.49 -17.39 21.61
C GLU A 509 -11.98 -16.02 22.07
N ILE A 510 -11.05 -15.38 21.34
CA ILE A 510 -10.60 -14.00 21.63
C ILE A 510 -11.77 -13.02 21.46
N VAL A 511 -12.54 -13.12 20.37
CA VAL A 511 -13.72 -12.26 20.17
C VAL A 511 -14.75 -12.42 21.29
N ASN A 512 -15.06 -13.66 21.69
CA ASN A 512 -16.12 -13.94 22.67
C ASN A 512 -15.68 -13.72 24.14
N SER A 513 -14.38 -13.53 24.40
CA SER A 513 -13.84 -13.15 25.71
C SER A 513 -13.53 -11.65 25.83
N ALA A 514 -13.44 -10.93 24.70
CA ALA A 514 -13.28 -9.48 24.68
C ALA A 514 -14.54 -8.75 25.16
N ASN A 515 -14.38 -7.74 26.02
CA ASN A 515 -15.49 -6.91 26.54
C ASN A 515 -16.00 -5.85 25.53
N ASN A 516 -15.96 -6.14 24.23
CA ASN A 516 -16.30 -5.20 23.16
C ASN A 516 -17.81 -5.12 22.83
N GLY A 517 -18.63 -5.99 23.42
CA GLY A 517 -20.08 -6.07 23.19
C GLY A 517 -20.52 -7.12 22.15
N ILE A 518 -19.58 -7.85 21.54
CA ILE A 518 -19.86 -8.95 20.63
C ILE A 518 -19.93 -10.25 21.43
N THR A 519 -21.13 -10.81 21.59
CA THR A 519 -21.32 -12.19 22.05
C THR A 519 -21.50 -13.12 20.85
N LEU A 520 -20.85 -14.28 20.88
CA LEU A 520 -20.98 -15.35 19.91
C LEU A 520 -21.44 -16.65 20.62
N ASP A 521 -22.29 -17.45 19.97
CA ASP A 521 -22.60 -18.81 20.43
C ASP A 521 -21.65 -19.79 19.74
N SER A 522 -20.95 -20.61 20.53
CA SER A 522 -20.02 -21.64 20.03
C SER A 522 -20.73 -22.79 19.30
N ALA A 523 -22.03 -22.98 19.52
CA ALA A 523 -22.84 -23.93 18.74
C ALA A 523 -23.08 -23.45 17.30
N ASP A 524 -22.92 -22.16 17.02
CA ASP A 524 -23.16 -21.52 15.71
C ASP A 524 -21.85 -21.16 14.98
N TYR A 525 -20.68 -21.56 15.51
CA TYR A 525 -19.36 -21.28 14.89
C TYR A 525 -19.20 -21.96 13.52
N ILE A 526 -18.60 -21.23 12.57
CA ILE A 526 -18.19 -21.75 11.27
C ILE A 526 -16.65 -21.75 11.23
N GLU A 527 -16.05 -22.88 11.60
CA GLU A 527 -14.59 -23.00 11.66
C GLU A 527 -13.98 -23.02 10.25
N LEU A 528 -13.23 -21.98 9.91
CA LEU A 528 -12.55 -21.81 8.64
C LEU A 528 -11.12 -21.28 8.84
N PRO A 529 -10.19 -21.49 7.89
CA PRO A 529 -8.80 -21.05 7.99
C PRO A 529 -8.58 -19.53 7.83
N VAL A 530 -9.57 -18.70 8.20
CA VAL A 530 -9.51 -17.22 8.13
C VAL A 530 -8.25 -16.70 8.83
N GLY A 531 -7.52 -15.83 8.14
CA GLY A 531 -6.25 -15.25 8.58
C GLY A 531 -5.01 -16.13 8.37
N LYS A 532 -5.15 -17.44 8.15
CA LYS A 532 -4.02 -18.33 7.78
C LYS A 532 -3.62 -18.07 6.31
N GLY A 533 -2.38 -18.39 5.95
CA GLY A 533 -1.91 -18.27 4.56
C GLY A 533 -1.65 -16.83 4.09
N LEU A 534 -1.57 -15.87 5.01
CA LEU A 534 -1.25 -14.46 4.73
C LEU A 534 0.04 -14.37 3.92
N LYS A 535 0.03 -13.61 2.81
CA LYS A 535 1.19 -13.27 2.00
C LYS A 535 1.31 -11.75 1.84
N ASP A 536 2.53 -11.23 1.74
CA ASP A 536 2.84 -9.84 1.36
C ASP A 536 4.24 -9.79 0.74
N HIS A 537 4.50 -8.79 -0.09
CA HIS A 537 5.78 -8.61 -0.77
C HIS A 537 6.89 -8.12 0.19
N PRO A 538 7.95 -8.90 0.48
CA PRO A 538 9.10 -8.39 1.21
C PRO A 538 9.87 -7.37 0.35
N ILE A 539 9.92 -6.11 0.79
CA ILE A 539 10.70 -5.06 0.13
C ILE A 539 12.08 -4.96 0.76
N LEU A 540 13.12 -5.12 -0.05
CA LEU A 540 14.49 -4.75 0.27
C LEU A 540 14.78 -3.37 -0.34
N SER A 541 15.11 -2.38 0.49
CA SER A 541 15.41 -1.01 0.04
C SER A 541 16.91 -0.70 0.09
N MET A 542 17.48 -0.22 -1.01
CA MET A 542 18.89 0.20 -1.10
C MET A 542 19.04 1.58 -1.75
N THR A 543 20.18 2.23 -1.53
CA THR A 543 20.56 3.49 -2.20
C THR A 543 21.74 3.25 -3.12
N VAL A 544 21.56 3.59 -4.41
CA VAL A 544 22.61 3.56 -5.44
C VAL A 544 23.05 4.99 -5.73
N LYS A 545 24.28 5.34 -5.37
CA LYS A 545 24.91 6.63 -5.64
C LYS A 545 25.51 6.65 -7.04
N VAL A 546 25.37 7.76 -7.76
CA VAL A 546 25.86 7.94 -9.15
C VAL A 546 26.88 9.07 -9.20
N ASN A 547 28.11 8.75 -9.58
CA ASN A 547 29.18 9.76 -9.72
C ASN A 547 28.98 10.56 -11.03
N GLY A 548 28.84 11.88 -10.90
CA GLY A 548 28.68 12.77 -12.06
C GLY A 548 27.29 12.79 -12.70
N GLY A 549 26.25 12.31 -12.00
CA GLY A 549 24.87 12.39 -12.48
C GLY A 549 24.29 13.82 -12.52
N ASN A 550 23.10 13.95 -13.09
CA ASN A 550 22.28 15.17 -13.04
C ASN A 550 20.84 14.82 -12.60
N MET A 551 20.68 14.37 -11.36
CA MET A 551 19.38 14.02 -10.77
C MET A 551 19.05 14.95 -9.61
N THR A 552 17.82 15.45 -9.60
CA THR A 552 17.27 16.32 -8.55
C THR A 552 16.06 15.66 -7.90
N VAL A 553 15.89 15.86 -6.60
CA VAL A 553 14.64 15.52 -5.90
C VAL A 553 13.55 16.49 -6.36
N PHE A 554 12.36 15.97 -6.67
CA PHE A 554 11.15 16.76 -6.86
C PHE A 554 10.34 16.74 -5.57
N ASP A 555 9.89 17.90 -5.08
CA ASP A 555 9.00 18.02 -3.93
C ASP A 555 7.58 18.36 -4.44
N PRO A 556 6.64 17.39 -4.51
CA PRO A 556 5.29 17.65 -4.96
C PRO A 556 4.49 18.49 -3.96
N THR A 557 4.91 18.60 -2.70
CA THR A 557 4.19 19.38 -1.66
C THR A 557 4.46 20.89 -1.78
N ASN A 558 5.57 21.27 -2.40
CA ASN A 558 5.94 22.65 -2.69
C ASN A 558 6.26 22.79 -4.20
N PRO A 559 5.25 22.65 -5.09
CA PRO A 559 5.45 22.78 -6.53
C PRO A 559 5.75 24.24 -6.92
N SER A 560 6.47 24.45 -8.02
CA SER A 560 6.69 25.80 -8.55
C SER A 560 5.48 26.29 -9.35
N ASP A 561 5.39 27.61 -9.57
CA ASP A 561 4.40 28.20 -10.48
C ASP A 561 4.40 27.54 -11.87
N SER A 562 5.56 27.07 -12.34
CA SER A 562 5.69 26.36 -13.61
C SER A 562 5.10 24.95 -13.55
N ASP A 563 5.25 24.23 -12.43
CA ASP A 563 4.67 22.89 -12.26
C ASP A 563 3.14 22.99 -12.13
N ILE A 564 2.66 23.99 -11.38
CA ILE A 564 1.23 24.32 -11.24
C ILE A 564 0.63 24.72 -12.59
N ALA A 565 1.33 25.54 -13.39
CA ALA A 565 0.86 25.96 -14.71
C ALA A 565 0.83 24.80 -15.71
N LEU A 566 1.77 23.86 -15.65
CA LEU A 566 1.74 22.62 -16.45
C LEU A 566 0.60 21.70 -15.99
N TYR A 567 0.39 21.52 -14.69
CA TYR A 567 -0.67 20.65 -14.17
C TYR A 567 -2.07 21.14 -14.54
N LYS A 568 -2.27 22.47 -14.57
CA LYS A 568 -3.50 23.11 -15.07
C LYS A 568 -3.72 22.93 -16.60
N GLN A 569 -2.75 22.34 -17.31
CA GLN A 569 -2.83 21.88 -18.70
C GLN A 569 -2.74 20.34 -18.82
N GLY A 570 -2.96 19.61 -17.71
CA GLY A 570 -2.86 18.15 -17.68
C GLY A 570 -1.45 17.61 -17.92
N SER A 571 -0.41 18.37 -17.54
CA SER A 571 0.97 18.06 -17.90
C SER A 571 1.93 18.30 -16.74
N GLY A 572 3.21 17.91 -16.91
CA GLY A 572 4.27 18.22 -15.94
C GLY A 572 4.40 17.21 -14.80
N PRO A 573 5.37 17.44 -13.90
CA PRO A 573 5.80 16.43 -12.93
C PRO A 573 4.78 16.15 -11.81
N LEU A 574 3.71 16.96 -11.69
CA LEU A 574 2.58 16.70 -10.80
C LEU A 574 1.61 15.63 -11.35
N ALA A 575 1.55 15.46 -12.68
CA ALA A 575 0.75 14.43 -13.35
C ALA A 575 1.45 13.05 -13.37
N GLU A 576 2.67 12.93 -12.84
CA GLU A 576 3.40 11.68 -12.70
C GLU A 576 3.50 11.26 -11.23
N GLY A 577 3.24 9.99 -10.89
CA GLY A 577 3.67 9.45 -9.61
C GLY A 577 5.20 9.49 -9.46
N MET A 578 5.73 9.26 -8.25
CA MET A 578 7.13 9.62 -7.90
C MET A 578 8.23 8.66 -8.40
N GLN A 579 7.86 7.49 -8.93
CA GLN A 579 8.78 6.50 -9.50
C GLN A 579 9.32 6.96 -10.86
N ARG A 580 10.48 6.46 -11.28
CA ARG A 580 11.15 6.88 -12.53
C ARG A 580 11.59 5.74 -13.44
N LEU A 581 11.77 4.52 -12.92
CA LEU A 581 11.94 3.28 -13.70
C LEU A 581 11.45 2.09 -12.88
N ASN A 582 10.78 1.14 -13.52
CA ASN A 582 10.47 -0.18 -12.97
C ASN A 582 11.21 -1.27 -13.75
N PHE A 583 11.47 -2.41 -13.11
CA PHE A 583 12.12 -3.56 -13.74
C PHE A 583 11.57 -4.89 -13.23
N TRP A 584 11.69 -5.96 -14.01
CA TRP A 584 11.26 -7.30 -13.65
C TRP A 584 12.21 -8.37 -14.19
N THR A 585 12.41 -9.42 -13.40
CA THR A 585 13.05 -10.68 -13.79
C THR A 585 12.46 -11.83 -12.98
N SER A 586 12.73 -13.07 -13.38
CA SER A 586 12.57 -14.25 -12.53
C SER A 586 13.91 -14.72 -11.94
N VAL A 587 13.84 -15.52 -10.88
CA VAL A 587 14.94 -16.31 -10.30
C VAL A 587 14.43 -17.67 -9.85
N GLU A 588 15.24 -18.72 -9.99
CA GLU A 588 14.96 -20.04 -9.43
C GLU A 588 15.38 -20.10 -7.96
N GLY A 589 14.50 -20.57 -7.07
CA GLY A 589 14.83 -20.82 -5.67
C GLY A 589 15.51 -22.18 -5.48
N SER A 590 16.11 -22.41 -4.30
CA SER A 590 16.78 -23.69 -3.98
C SER A 590 15.83 -24.89 -3.82
N ASP A 591 14.53 -24.68 -3.99
CA ASP A 591 13.46 -25.68 -4.07
C ASP A 591 13.01 -25.99 -5.52
N GLY A 592 13.71 -25.43 -6.53
CA GLY A 592 13.39 -25.59 -7.94
C GLY A 592 12.18 -24.79 -8.42
N LYS A 593 11.63 -23.87 -7.60
CA LYS A 593 10.51 -23.02 -7.98
C LYS A 593 10.97 -21.65 -8.48
N THR A 594 10.47 -21.27 -9.65
CA THR A 594 10.56 -19.91 -10.19
C THR A 594 9.87 -18.93 -9.23
N ARG A 595 10.53 -17.80 -8.97
CA ARG A 595 9.99 -16.65 -8.25
C ARG A 595 10.23 -15.41 -9.07
N TYR A 596 9.22 -14.55 -9.17
CA TYR A 596 9.39 -13.27 -9.82
C TYR A 596 9.99 -12.23 -8.86
N VAL A 597 10.68 -11.26 -9.46
CA VAL A 597 11.30 -10.12 -8.78
C VAL A 597 10.86 -8.87 -9.50
N GLN A 598 10.25 -7.94 -8.75
CA GLN A 598 9.99 -6.58 -9.22
C GLN A 598 11.02 -5.61 -8.62
N GLY A 599 11.36 -4.58 -9.38
CA GLY A 599 12.03 -3.37 -8.90
C GLY A 599 11.21 -2.12 -9.14
N THR A 600 11.23 -1.19 -8.19
CA THR A 600 10.77 0.20 -8.40
C THR A 600 11.85 1.18 -7.96
N THR A 601 12.02 2.28 -8.71
CA THR A 601 13.14 3.21 -8.50
C THR A 601 12.68 4.67 -8.48
N SER A 602 13.35 5.49 -7.66
CA SER A 602 13.03 6.91 -7.41
C SER A 602 14.28 7.67 -6.97
N VAL A 603 14.25 9.00 -6.96
CA VAL A 603 15.37 9.83 -6.46
C VAL A 603 15.26 9.95 -4.93
N SER A 604 16.30 9.60 -4.18
CA SER A 604 16.39 9.84 -2.73
C SER A 604 17.25 11.05 -2.36
N SER A 605 18.24 11.41 -3.16
CA SER A 605 18.96 12.67 -3.01
C SER A 605 19.60 13.06 -4.34
N SER A 606 20.27 14.22 -4.40
CA SER A 606 20.97 14.63 -5.62
C SER A 606 22.01 13.59 -6.04
N ASN A 607 21.75 12.91 -7.16
CA ASN A 607 22.50 11.76 -7.69
C ASN A 607 22.50 10.49 -6.81
N GLU A 608 21.47 10.30 -6.00
CA GLU A 608 21.24 9.04 -5.27
C GLU A 608 19.84 8.47 -5.63
N ILE A 609 19.84 7.22 -6.09
CA ILE A 609 18.66 6.49 -6.53
C ILE A 609 18.26 5.52 -5.42
N LYS A 610 17.02 5.65 -4.93
CA LYS A 610 16.40 4.63 -4.08
C LYS A 610 15.87 3.51 -4.98
N VAL A 611 16.40 2.31 -4.79
CA VAL A 611 15.94 1.08 -5.45
C VAL A 611 15.23 0.23 -4.41
N LYS A 612 13.95 -0.07 -4.66
CA LYS A 612 13.17 -1.05 -3.90
C LYS A 612 13.11 -2.33 -4.73
N VAL A 613 13.50 -3.46 -4.15
CA VAL A 613 13.42 -4.79 -4.76
C VAL A 613 12.40 -5.63 -3.99
N TYR A 614 11.56 -6.35 -4.72
CA TYR A 614 10.43 -7.11 -4.21
C TYR A 614 10.63 -8.56 -4.68
N LEU A 615 10.55 -9.54 -3.77
CA LEU A 615 10.24 -10.92 -4.18
C LEU A 615 8.71 -11.01 -4.34
N THR A 616 8.21 -11.57 -5.45
CA THR A 616 6.79 -11.51 -5.82
C THR A 616 6.17 -12.89 -6.07
N HIS A 617 5.48 -13.09 -7.19
CA HIS A 617 4.77 -14.33 -7.53
C HIS A 617 5.66 -15.58 -7.42
N GLY A 618 5.09 -16.69 -6.93
CA GLY A 618 5.79 -17.96 -6.72
C GLY A 618 6.55 -18.07 -5.38
N LEU A 619 6.59 -17.03 -4.54
CA LEU A 619 7.22 -17.12 -3.21
C LEU A 619 6.46 -18.07 -2.27
N THR A 620 7.18 -18.79 -1.42
CA THR A 620 6.60 -19.86 -0.56
C THR A 620 6.38 -19.45 0.90
N SER A 621 6.91 -18.29 1.31
CA SER A 621 6.66 -17.73 2.64
C SER A 621 5.18 -17.37 2.82
N THR A 622 4.66 -17.70 3.99
CA THR A 622 3.33 -17.30 4.47
C THR A 622 3.41 -16.95 5.95
N GLY A 623 2.41 -16.19 6.42
CA GLY A 623 2.22 -15.81 7.81
C GLY A 623 0.79 -16.08 8.29
N ARG A 624 0.42 -15.45 9.40
CA ARG A 624 -0.92 -15.53 9.99
C ARG A 624 -1.37 -14.16 10.49
N LEU A 625 -2.53 -13.73 10.00
CA LEU A 625 -3.32 -12.65 10.59
C LEU A 625 -4.23 -13.22 11.69
N GLY A 626 -4.37 -12.49 12.79
CA GLY A 626 -5.34 -12.75 13.85
C GLY A 626 -6.07 -11.49 14.30
N ILE A 627 -6.72 -11.57 15.45
CA ILE A 627 -7.41 -10.47 16.15
C ILE A 627 -6.97 -10.42 17.62
N ASP A 628 -7.02 -9.24 18.24
CA ASP A 628 -6.75 -9.05 19.67
C ASP A 628 -8.01 -8.67 20.48
N GLU A 629 -7.86 -8.56 21.80
CA GLU A 629 -8.94 -8.21 22.74
C GLU A 629 -9.56 -6.81 22.50
N SER A 630 -8.88 -5.93 21.75
CA SER A 630 -9.42 -4.63 21.34
C SER A 630 -10.28 -4.71 20.07
N GLY A 631 -10.26 -5.86 19.38
CA GLY A 631 -10.90 -6.06 18.07
C GLY A 631 -10.05 -5.58 16.89
N ALA A 632 -8.79 -5.20 17.09
CA ALA A 632 -7.86 -4.87 16.01
C ALA A 632 -7.24 -6.14 15.42
N THR A 633 -6.91 -6.15 14.13
CA THR A 633 -6.17 -7.29 13.55
C THR A 633 -4.67 -7.18 13.83
N THR A 634 -4.02 -8.33 13.99
CA THR A 634 -2.59 -8.43 14.37
C THR A 634 -1.85 -9.43 13.50
N LEU A 635 -0.54 -9.23 13.31
CA LEU A 635 0.34 -10.22 12.67
C LEU A 635 0.79 -11.24 13.72
N MET A 636 0.06 -12.36 13.84
CA MET A 636 0.46 -13.49 14.69
C MET A 636 1.72 -14.19 14.16
N THR A 637 1.96 -14.11 12.85
CA THR A 637 3.20 -14.57 12.21
C THR A 637 3.45 -13.71 10.98
N GLU A 638 4.63 -13.10 10.90
CA GLU A 638 5.04 -12.25 9.78
C GLU A 638 5.26 -13.08 8.50
N PRO A 639 4.79 -12.62 7.31
CA PRO A 639 4.79 -13.43 6.09
C PRO A 639 6.09 -13.37 5.27
N TRP A 640 7.11 -12.63 5.73
CA TRP A 640 8.26 -12.24 4.91
C TRP A 640 9.45 -13.18 5.05
N LEU A 641 9.86 -13.80 3.93
CA LEU A 641 11.08 -14.61 3.83
C LEU A 641 11.21 -15.66 4.95
N THR A 642 10.11 -16.33 5.30
CA THR A 642 10.09 -17.38 6.33
C THR A 642 10.75 -18.67 5.83
N THR A 643 10.73 -18.94 4.50
CA THR A 643 11.42 -20.09 3.89
C THR A 643 12.84 -19.76 3.44
N ASP A 644 13.75 -20.72 3.53
CA ASP A 644 15.15 -20.53 3.10
C ASP A 644 15.29 -20.44 1.57
N ALA A 645 14.38 -21.05 0.80
CA ALA A 645 14.34 -20.93 -0.66
C ALA A 645 13.99 -19.50 -1.11
N ASP A 646 13.07 -18.82 -0.43
CA ASP A 646 12.76 -17.40 -0.69
C ASP A 646 13.96 -16.50 -0.35
N LYS A 647 14.61 -16.72 0.80
CA LYS A 647 15.84 -16.01 1.20
C LYS A 647 16.96 -16.20 0.17
N ALA A 648 17.17 -17.42 -0.31
CA ALA A 648 18.19 -17.74 -1.30
C ALA A 648 17.90 -17.07 -2.65
N ALA A 649 16.65 -17.13 -3.12
CA ALA A 649 16.21 -16.53 -4.38
C ALA A 649 16.45 -15.00 -4.40
N ILE A 650 15.97 -14.27 -3.38
CA ILE A 650 16.17 -12.82 -3.32
C ILE A 650 17.65 -12.45 -3.11
N THR A 651 18.40 -13.23 -2.33
CA THR A 651 19.85 -13.04 -2.14
C THR A 651 20.61 -13.18 -3.47
N SER A 652 20.22 -14.15 -4.31
CA SER A 652 20.82 -14.36 -5.63
C SER A 652 20.64 -13.11 -6.52
N PHE A 653 19.41 -12.60 -6.63
CA PHE A 653 19.12 -11.40 -7.42
C PHE A 653 19.88 -10.16 -6.90
N ILE A 654 19.87 -9.93 -5.58
CA ILE A 654 20.55 -8.76 -4.97
C ILE A 654 22.05 -8.79 -5.29
N ASN A 655 22.68 -9.97 -5.24
CA ASN A 655 24.08 -10.13 -5.60
C ASN A 655 24.34 -9.92 -7.11
N GLU A 656 23.45 -10.36 -8.00
CA GLU A 656 23.54 -10.07 -9.45
C GLU A 656 23.44 -8.56 -9.71
N PHE A 657 22.47 -7.88 -9.07
CA PHE A 657 22.29 -6.43 -9.20
C PHE A 657 23.47 -5.63 -8.65
N PHE A 658 24.05 -6.05 -7.51
CA PHE A 658 25.30 -5.46 -7.01
C PHE A 658 26.46 -5.64 -8.00
N GLY A 659 26.54 -6.79 -8.67
CA GLY A 659 27.48 -7.04 -9.76
C GLY A 659 27.32 -6.07 -10.93
N TYR A 660 26.08 -5.74 -11.32
CA TYR A 660 25.81 -4.71 -12.33
C TYR A 660 26.31 -3.33 -11.88
N VAL A 661 25.94 -2.92 -10.65
CA VAL A 661 26.32 -1.62 -10.07
C VAL A 661 27.85 -1.49 -10.01
N GLN A 662 28.55 -2.53 -9.55
CA GLN A 662 30.03 -2.54 -9.51
C GLN A 662 30.65 -2.47 -10.91
N LYS A 663 30.14 -3.26 -11.87
CA LYS A 663 30.59 -3.28 -13.28
C LYS A 663 30.43 -1.93 -13.98
N SER A 664 29.53 -1.06 -13.52
CA SER A 664 29.32 0.28 -14.09
C SER A 664 30.53 1.23 -13.97
N GLY A 665 31.43 0.99 -13.00
CA GLY A 665 32.55 1.87 -12.64
C GLY A 665 32.17 3.30 -12.17
N THR A 666 30.88 3.63 -12.19
CA THR A 666 30.33 5.00 -12.01
C THR A 666 29.27 5.07 -10.92
N MET A 667 28.76 3.92 -10.47
CA MET A 667 27.76 3.79 -9.43
C MET A 667 28.29 2.97 -8.24
N SER A 668 27.74 3.19 -7.05
CA SER A 668 28.01 2.38 -5.86
C SER A 668 26.78 2.24 -4.97
N VAL A 669 26.63 1.09 -4.31
CA VAL A 669 25.61 0.91 -3.26
C VAL A 669 26.15 1.49 -1.96
N THR A 670 25.37 2.31 -1.26
CA THR A 670 25.82 3.03 -0.07
C THR A 670 25.20 2.49 1.22
N SER A 671 26.04 2.24 2.23
CA SER A 671 25.61 2.01 3.61
C SER A 671 25.62 3.33 4.40
N THR A 672 24.62 3.54 5.25
CA THR A 672 24.59 4.68 6.19
C THR A 672 25.64 4.58 7.29
N THR A 673 26.06 3.37 7.66
CA THR A 673 27.09 3.11 8.69
C THR A 673 28.50 2.99 8.11
N GLY A 674 28.66 3.20 6.80
CA GLY A 674 29.86 2.79 6.06
C GLY A 674 29.95 1.26 5.86
N GLY A 675 31.00 0.83 5.16
CA GLY A 675 31.17 -0.56 4.72
C GLY A 675 30.40 -0.91 3.44
N ASN A 676 30.60 -2.15 2.97
CA ASN A 676 29.86 -2.70 1.83
C ASN A 676 28.49 -3.20 2.31
N VAL A 677 27.41 -2.83 1.62
CA VAL A 677 26.08 -3.41 1.86
C VAL A 677 26.06 -4.85 1.32
N THR A 678 25.53 -5.79 2.10
CA THR A 678 25.27 -7.18 1.68
C THR A 678 23.76 -7.44 1.54
N ALA A 679 23.39 -8.54 0.89
CA ALA A 679 21.99 -8.98 0.85
C ALA A 679 21.43 -9.26 2.27
N ALA A 680 22.26 -9.74 3.20
CA ALA A 680 21.86 -9.99 4.59
C ALA A 680 21.51 -8.68 5.33
N ASP A 681 22.26 -7.60 5.10
CA ASP A 681 21.96 -6.27 5.68
C ASP A 681 20.63 -5.70 5.18
N LEU A 682 20.22 -6.06 3.96
CA LEU A 682 18.94 -5.65 3.38
C LEU A 682 17.79 -6.52 3.86
N ILE A 683 18.00 -7.84 4.02
CA ILE A 683 17.01 -8.76 4.59
C ILE A 683 16.72 -8.39 6.06
N ALA A 684 17.76 -8.08 6.84
CA ALA A 684 17.63 -7.61 8.23
C ALA A 684 16.95 -6.23 8.37
N LYS A 685 16.67 -5.55 7.26
CA LYS A 685 16.00 -4.24 7.18
C LYS A 685 14.85 -4.26 6.15
N LEU A 686 14.27 -5.44 5.90
CA LEU A 686 13.14 -5.57 4.99
C LEU A 686 11.93 -4.80 5.54
N THR A 687 11.06 -4.35 4.64
CA THR A 687 9.78 -3.71 5.00
C THR A 687 8.62 -4.41 4.30
N THR A 688 7.45 -4.34 4.91
CA THR A 688 6.17 -4.72 4.27
C THR A 688 6.01 -4.06 2.89
N GLY A 689 5.36 -4.77 1.98
CA GLY A 689 4.91 -4.25 0.69
C GLY A 689 3.61 -3.49 0.77
N SER A 690 2.86 -3.63 1.87
CA SER A 690 1.44 -3.26 2.00
C SER A 690 0.56 -3.88 0.90
N HIS A 691 0.95 -5.07 0.43
CA HIS A 691 0.32 -5.86 -0.63
C HIS A 691 -0.30 -7.16 -0.07
N PHE A 692 -0.89 -7.09 1.12
CA PHE A 692 -1.41 -8.25 1.83
C PHE A 692 -2.51 -8.99 1.05
N VAL A 693 -2.39 -10.32 0.96
CA VAL A 693 -3.35 -11.24 0.31
C VAL A 693 -3.52 -12.54 1.10
N GLY A 694 -4.50 -13.37 0.71
CA GLY A 694 -4.64 -14.77 1.13
C GLY A 694 -5.41 -15.04 2.42
N THR A 695 -5.77 -14.01 3.19
CA THR A 695 -6.43 -14.16 4.52
C THR A 695 -7.86 -14.69 4.50
N ALA A 696 -8.49 -14.78 3.33
CA ALA A 696 -9.74 -15.48 3.08
C ALA A 696 -9.63 -16.30 1.79
N LYS A 697 -8.49 -17.00 1.62
CA LYS A 697 -8.09 -17.74 0.41
C LYS A 697 -9.26 -18.45 -0.30
N MET A 698 -9.30 -18.29 -1.62
CA MET A 698 -10.13 -19.06 -2.54
C MET A 698 -9.51 -20.41 -2.88
N GLY A 699 -10.35 -21.43 -3.05
CA GLY A 699 -9.98 -22.71 -3.62
C GLY A 699 -11.16 -23.67 -3.70
N THR A 700 -10.87 -24.94 -3.98
CA THR A 700 -11.85 -26.04 -3.97
C THR A 700 -11.76 -26.90 -2.70
N ASP A 701 -10.69 -26.72 -1.93
CA ASP A 701 -10.40 -27.39 -0.67
C ASP A 701 -11.06 -26.66 0.52
N SER A 702 -12.38 -26.86 0.64
CA SER A 702 -13.23 -26.34 1.72
C SER A 702 -12.57 -26.47 3.10
N GLY A 703 -12.36 -25.34 3.78
CA GLY A 703 -11.79 -25.29 5.13
C GLY A 703 -12.66 -25.88 6.24
N LEU A 704 -13.87 -26.36 5.91
CA LEU A 704 -14.71 -27.19 6.80
C LEU A 704 -14.27 -28.66 6.81
N GLU A 705 -13.52 -29.09 5.79
CA GLU A 705 -12.96 -30.43 5.69
C GLU A 705 -11.60 -30.49 6.40
N ASN A 706 -11.21 -31.68 6.87
CA ASN A 706 -9.89 -31.87 7.47
C ASN A 706 -8.77 -31.47 6.49
N ASP A 707 -7.81 -30.69 6.98
CA ASP A 707 -6.68 -30.11 6.23
C ASP A 707 -7.05 -29.15 5.07
N GLY A 708 -8.32 -28.76 4.91
CA GLY A 708 -8.75 -27.76 3.92
C GLY A 708 -8.21 -26.35 4.20
N THR A 709 -7.74 -25.64 3.17
CA THR A 709 -7.06 -24.34 3.32
C THR A 709 -7.87 -23.14 2.80
N SER A 710 -9.06 -23.36 2.22
CA SER A 710 -9.83 -22.30 1.57
C SER A 710 -11.05 -21.85 2.38
N VAL A 711 -11.24 -20.53 2.45
CA VAL A 711 -12.35 -19.85 3.16
C VAL A 711 -13.53 -19.60 2.22
N VAL A 712 -13.26 -19.34 0.94
CA VAL A 712 -14.29 -19.17 -0.09
C VAL A 712 -14.17 -20.19 -1.22
N ASP A 713 -15.32 -20.55 -1.79
CA ASP A 713 -15.41 -21.36 -2.99
C ASP A 713 -15.08 -20.55 -4.26
N THR A 714 -15.10 -21.22 -5.41
CA THR A 714 -14.76 -20.62 -6.70
C THR A 714 -15.82 -19.66 -7.25
N ASP A 715 -16.95 -19.47 -6.57
CA ASP A 715 -17.93 -18.39 -6.82
C ASP A 715 -17.86 -17.30 -5.74
N CYS A 716 -16.73 -17.20 -5.04
CA CYS A 716 -16.41 -16.24 -3.98
C CYS A 716 -17.26 -16.36 -2.71
N LYS A 717 -18.05 -17.43 -2.55
CA LYS A 717 -18.95 -17.60 -1.41
C LYS A 717 -18.23 -18.23 -0.23
N VAL A 718 -18.48 -17.74 0.99
CA VAL A 718 -17.90 -18.29 2.22
C VAL A 718 -18.46 -19.69 2.49
N TYR A 719 -17.58 -20.66 2.68
CA TYR A 719 -17.98 -22.04 3.02
C TYR A 719 -18.84 -22.07 4.29
N GLY A 720 -19.84 -22.94 4.32
CA GLY A 720 -20.82 -23.00 5.43
C GLY A 720 -21.88 -21.89 5.43
N THR A 721 -21.88 -20.98 4.45
CA THR A 721 -22.91 -19.92 4.31
C THR A 721 -23.76 -20.07 3.04
N ASP A 722 -24.96 -19.49 3.09
CA ASP A 722 -25.89 -19.47 1.95
C ASP A 722 -25.66 -18.27 1.02
N ASN A 723 -25.33 -17.12 1.59
CA ASN A 723 -25.39 -15.80 0.93
C ASN A 723 -24.31 -14.80 1.39
N LEU A 724 -23.21 -15.26 1.99
CA LEU A 724 -22.03 -14.44 2.29
C LEU A 724 -20.94 -14.66 1.23
N TYR A 725 -20.38 -13.57 0.71
CA TYR A 725 -19.32 -13.59 -0.30
C TYR A 725 -18.14 -12.71 0.12
N VAL A 726 -16.96 -12.96 -0.43
CA VAL A 726 -15.76 -12.13 -0.26
C VAL A 726 -15.17 -11.76 -1.61
N VAL A 727 -14.95 -10.48 -1.84
CA VAL A 727 -14.39 -9.92 -3.08
C VAL A 727 -13.40 -8.81 -2.73
N ASP A 728 -12.21 -9.20 -2.27
CA ASP A 728 -11.03 -8.34 -2.16
C ASP A 728 -9.73 -9.18 -2.14
N ALA A 729 -8.59 -8.51 -1.97
CA ALA A 729 -7.24 -9.09 -1.88
C ALA A 729 -7.11 -10.33 -0.96
N SER A 730 -7.96 -10.47 0.06
CA SER A 730 -8.03 -11.64 0.95
C SER A 730 -8.24 -12.97 0.22
N ILE A 731 -8.94 -13.00 -0.92
CA ILE A 731 -9.26 -14.26 -1.63
C ILE A 731 -8.12 -14.79 -2.49
N HIS A 732 -7.13 -13.95 -2.81
CA HIS A 732 -6.06 -14.29 -3.75
C HIS A 732 -5.16 -15.41 -3.18
N PRO A 733 -5.00 -16.56 -3.85
CA PRO A 733 -4.23 -17.70 -3.32
C PRO A 733 -2.71 -17.49 -3.40
N ASP A 734 -2.24 -16.61 -4.28
CA ASP A 734 -0.84 -16.19 -4.36
C ASP A 734 -0.73 -14.67 -4.64
N LEU A 735 0.48 -14.14 -4.46
CA LEU A 735 0.85 -12.79 -4.85
C LEU A 735 1.00 -12.70 -6.39
N PRO A 736 0.65 -11.57 -7.01
CA PRO A 736 0.97 -11.29 -8.41
C PRO A 736 2.43 -10.88 -8.58
N THR A 737 2.92 -10.90 -9.81
CA THR A 737 4.25 -10.41 -10.20
C THR A 737 4.37 -8.89 -10.03
N GLY A 738 3.23 -8.19 -10.05
CA GLY A 738 3.09 -6.74 -9.95
C GLY A 738 2.72 -6.19 -8.57
N ASN A 739 2.37 -4.91 -8.52
CA ASN A 739 1.64 -4.33 -7.38
C ASN A 739 0.18 -4.82 -7.39
N THR A 740 -0.38 -5.16 -6.23
CA THR A 740 -1.65 -5.92 -6.15
C THR A 740 -2.91 -5.23 -6.68
N GLN A 741 -2.93 -3.90 -6.87
CA GLN A 741 -4.17 -3.21 -7.24
C GLN A 741 -4.79 -3.71 -8.56
N ALA A 742 -3.98 -3.95 -9.60
CA ALA A 742 -4.49 -4.31 -10.92
C ALA A 742 -5.16 -5.70 -10.92
N ILE A 743 -4.51 -6.72 -10.33
CA ILE A 743 -5.10 -8.06 -10.24
C ILE A 743 -6.36 -8.08 -9.35
N VAL A 744 -6.42 -7.25 -8.29
CA VAL A 744 -7.61 -7.11 -7.43
C VAL A 744 -8.79 -6.51 -8.20
N TYR A 745 -8.55 -5.55 -9.10
CA TYR A 745 -9.60 -5.01 -9.97
C TYR A 745 -10.14 -6.07 -10.96
N VAL A 746 -9.24 -6.81 -11.62
CA VAL A 746 -9.60 -7.91 -12.55
C VAL A 746 -10.41 -9.00 -11.83
N ALA A 747 -9.98 -9.38 -10.62
CA ALA A 747 -10.68 -10.37 -9.81
C ALA A 747 -12.07 -9.88 -9.36
N ALA A 748 -12.24 -8.58 -9.07
CA ALA A 748 -13.52 -8.00 -8.68
C ALA A 748 -14.54 -7.97 -9.84
N GLU A 749 -14.10 -7.65 -11.06
CA GLU A 749 -14.93 -7.78 -12.27
C GLU A 749 -15.43 -9.21 -12.47
N HIS A 750 -14.53 -10.19 -12.39
CA HIS A 750 -14.88 -11.60 -12.58
C HIS A 750 -15.79 -12.13 -11.45
N ALA A 751 -15.51 -11.76 -10.20
CA ALA A 751 -16.35 -12.10 -9.05
C ALA A 751 -17.78 -11.57 -9.19
N ALA A 752 -17.95 -10.32 -9.63
CA ALA A 752 -19.29 -9.73 -9.75
C ALA A 752 -20.16 -10.43 -10.82
N LYS A 753 -19.56 -10.89 -11.93
CA LYS A 753 -20.22 -11.72 -12.94
C LYS A 753 -20.70 -13.06 -12.34
N LYS A 754 -19.84 -13.75 -11.57
CA LYS A 754 -20.19 -14.99 -10.85
C LYS A 754 -21.30 -14.77 -9.82
N ILE A 755 -21.15 -13.78 -8.94
CA ILE A 755 -22.09 -13.52 -7.83
C ILE A 755 -23.47 -13.08 -8.34
N SER A 756 -23.54 -12.31 -9.44
CA SER A 756 -24.81 -11.92 -10.08
C SER A 756 -25.44 -13.04 -10.92
N GLY A 757 -24.66 -14.01 -11.37
CA GLY A 757 -25.09 -15.03 -12.33
C GLY A 757 -25.26 -14.51 -13.76
N GLN A 758 -24.68 -13.36 -14.10
CA GLN A 758 -24.79 -12.76 -15.43
C GLN A 758 -23.68 -13.25 -16.38
N THR A 759 -24.08 -13.98 -17.43
CA THR A 759 -23.23 -14.18 -18.61
C THR A 759 -23.19 -12.89 -19.42
N THR A 760 -22.06 -12.17 -19.41
CA THR A 760 -21.90 -10.92 -20.17
C THR A 760 -21.91 -11.21 -21.69
N THR A 761 -23.06 -11.00 -22.34
CA THR A 761 -23.14 -11.03 -23.81
C THR A 761 -22.45 -9.78 -24.37
N ILE A 762 -21.18 -9.89 -24.73
CA ILE A 762 -20.44 -8.80 -25.39
C ILE A 762 -21.14 -8.49 -26.72
N SER A 763 -21.82 -7.35 -26.77
CA SER A 763 -22.45 -6.86 -28.00
C SER A 763 -21.35 -6.30 -28.91
N THR A 764 -20.77 -7.17 -29.74
CA THR A 764 -19.75 -6.81 -30.74
C THR A 764 -20.37 -5.99 -31.86
N GLY A 765 -20.65 -4.72 -31.55
CA GLY A 765 -21.27 -3.70 -32.41
C GLY A 765 -20.41 -3.33 -33.62
N SER A 766 -20.26 -4.27 -34.54
CA SER A 766 -19.59 -4.13 -35.85
C SER A 766 -20.40 -3.18 -36.73
N SER A 767 -20.23 -1.88 -36.47
CA SER A 767 -20.81 -0.79 -37.24
C SER A 767 -20.03 -0.57 -38.54
N SER A 768 -20.09 -1.59 -39.42
CA SER A 768 -19.53 -1.53 -40.76
C SER A 768 -20.30 -0.52 -41.61
N SER A 769 -19.79 0.72 -41.64
CA SER A 769 -20.39 1.89 -42.30
C SER A 769 -20.25 1.84 -43.83
N SER A 770 -20.82 0.81 -44.47
CA SER A 770 -20.94 0.76 -45.93
C SER A 770 -21.96 1.79 -46.43
N ALA A 771 -21.47 2.93 -46.90
CA ALA A 771 -22.29 4.02 -47.42
C ALA A 771 -22.94 3.65 -48.78
N ALA A 772 -24.12 3.02 -48.73
CA ALA A 772 -25.00 2.84 -49.90
C ALA A 772 -25.98 4.02 -50.00
N ALA A 773 -26.12 4.58 -51.21
CA ALA A 773 -26.83 5.83 -51.42
C ALA A 773 -28.37 5.70 -51.43
N SER A 774 -29.01 6.76 -50.92
CA SER A 774 -30.43 7.11 -51.03
C SER A 774 -31.18 6.57 -52.26
N SER A 775 -32.35 5.98 -52.02
CA SER A 775 -33.55 6.27 -52.82
C SER A 775 -34.77 6.35 -51.91
N SER A 776 -35.75 7.17 -52.29
CA SER A 776 -36.89 7.58 -51.46
C SER A 776 -38.20 6.91 -51.89
N GLN A 777 -39.12 6.73 -50.94
CA GLN A 777 -40.57 6.90 -51.18
C GLN A 777 -41.35 7.09 -49.85
N SER A 778 -42.65 7.39 -49.94
CA SER A 778 -43.42 8.09 -48.91
C SER A 778 -44.83 7.54 -48.68
N SER A 779 -45.20 7.34 -47.41
CA SER A 779 -46.56 7.32 -46.83
C SER A 779 -46.43 7.18 -45.28
N VAL A 780 -47.20 7.78 -44.35
CA VAL A 780 -48.60 8.28 -44.26
C VAL A 780 -49.62 7.12 -44.17
N ALA A 781 -50.43 6.90 -43.11
CA ALA A 781 -50.65 7.54 -41.80
C ALA A 781 -51.18 6.48 -40.77
N ALA A 782 -50.95 6.60 -39.44
CA ALA A 782 -51.86 7.13 -38.39
C ALA A 782 -53.07 6.26 -37.93
N SER A 783 -53.54 6.49 -36.67
CA SER A 783 -54.65 5.83 -35.93
C SER A 783 -54.41 4.36 -35.51
N SER A 784 -54.94 3.80 -34.39
CA SER A 784 -55.57 4.31 -33.14
C SER A 784 -55.31 3.26 -32.00
N GLY A 785 -55.42 3.52 -30.69
CA GLY A 785 -56.67 3.62 -29.89
C GLY A 785 -57.51 2.32 -29.92
N SER A 786 -57.90 1.66 -28.82
CA SER A 786 -57.72 1.96 -27.37
C SER A 786 -58.03 0.75 -26.43
N GLU A 787 -57.56 0.83 -25.19
CA GLU A 787 -58.22 0.42 -23.91
C GLU A 787 -58.90 -0.96 -23.65
N THR A 788 -58.45 -1.64 -22.57
CA THR A 788 -59.26 -2.44 -21.58
C THR A 788 -59.99 -3.72 -22.06
N GLU A 789 -60.41 -4.70 -21.24
CA GLU A 789 -60.46 -4.88 -19.77
C GLU A 789 -60.30 -6.38 -19.36
N SER A 790 -60.81 -6.81 -18.20
CA SER A 790 -60.53 -8.11 -17.53
C SER A 790 -61.65 -9.18 -17.64
N SER A 791 -61.33 -10.47 -17.44
CA SER A 791 -61.89 -11.31 -16.34
C SER A 791 -61.67 -12.84 -16.41
N SER A 792 -61.28 -13.41 -15.25
CA SER A 792 -61.62 -14.74 -14.65
C SER A 792 -61.74 -16.10 -15.40
N SER A 793 -61.13 -17.12 -14.77
CA SER A 793 -61.65 -18.47 -14.41
C SER A 793 -61.47 -19.73 -15.30
N ALA A 794 -60.55 -20.62 -14.85
CA ALA A 794 -60.60 -22.10 -14.68
C ALA A 794 -60.98 -23.03 -15.89
N VAL A 795 -60.74 -24.36 -15.91
CA VAL A 795 -60.46 -25.42 -14.88
C VAL A 795 -59.57 -26.55 -15.51
N ALA A 796 -58.90 -27.39 -14.68
CA ALA A 796 -58.41 -28.76 -14.96
C ALA A 796 -57.17 -28.96 -15.90
N ASP A 797 -56.31 -29.99 -15.75
CA ASP A 797 -56.03 -30.97 -14.65
C ASP A 797 -54.67 -31.71 -14.91
N GLN A 798 -54.20 -32.50 -13.93
CA GLN A 798 -53.09 -33.50 -13.91
C GLN A 798 -51.65 -32.93 -13.72
N SER A 799 -50.90 -33.10 -12.62
CA SER A 799 -50.62 -34.21 -11.64
C SER A 799 -49.45 -35.13 -12.08
N ALA A 800 -48.49 -35.57 -11.25
CA ALA A 800 -48.06 -35.31 -9.85
C ALA A 800 -46.56 -35.72 -9.73
N SER A 801 -45.70 -35.23 -8.81
CA SER A 801 -45.56 -35.57 -7.37
C SER A 801 -45.58 -37.09 -7.05
N ALA A 802 -44.76 -37.68 -6.18
CA ALA A 802 -43.90 -37.13 -5.11
C ALA A 802 -42.64 -37.99 -4.82
N SER A 803 -41.90 -37.67 -3.76
CA SER A 803 -40.69 -38.37 -3.26
C SER A 803 -40.96 -39.51 -2.26
N THR A 804 -39.98 -40.39 -2.01
CA THR A 804 -39.42 -40.73 -0.67
C THR A 804 -38.43 -41.92 -0.71
N THR A 805 -37.53 -42.00 0.28
CA THR A 805 -36.66 -43.15 0.62
C THR A 805 -37.36 -44.09 1.63
N PRO A 806 -36.97 -45.38 1.71
CA PRO A 806 -36.10 -45.80 2.84
C PRO A 806 -35.13 -46.97 2.55
N ALA A 807 -34.24 -47.25 3.52
CA ALA A 807 -33.42 -48.47 3.65
C ALA A 807 -34.15 -49.49 4.61
N PRO A 808 -33.62 -50.67 5.03
CA PRO A 808 -32.26 -51.22 4.88
C PRO A 808 -32.13 -52.76 4.62
N SER A 809 -30.89 -53.28 4.65
CA SER A 809 -30.42 -54.54 5.29
C SER A 809 -29.54 -55.53 4.48
N SER A 810 -28.35 -55.82 5.04
CA SER A 810 -27.52 -57.06 5.05
C SER A 810 -27.55 -58.10 3.90
N GLY A 811 -26.36 -58.49 3.40
CA GLY A 811 -26.15 -59.76 2.69
C GLY A 811 -24.75 -59.97 2.09
N SER A 812 -23.91 -60.80 2.72
CA SER A 812 -22.52 -61.13 2.33
C SER A 812 -22.36 -62.01 1.07
N GLY A 813 -21.25 -61.90 0.32
CA GLY A 813 -20.63 -63.07 -0.33
C GLY A 813 -19.85 -62.91 -1.64
N ALA A 814 -18.51 -62.99 -1.56
CA ALA A 814 -17.53 -63.60 -2.48
C ALA A 814 -17.44 -63.24 -4.01
N GLU A 815 -16.19 -62.94 -4.40
CA GLU A 815 -15.46 -63.32 -5.64
C GLU A 815 -16.08 -63.19 -7.05
N GLY A 816 -15.39 -62.46 -7.92
CA GLY A 816 -15.59 -62.49 -9.38
C GLY A 816 -14.74 -61.44 -10.12
N ALA A 817 -13.65 -61.87 -10.75
CA ALA A 817 -12.76 -60.97 -11.51
C ALA A 817 -13.05 -61.04 -13.02
N ALA A 818 -13.34 -59.89 -13.65
CA ALA A 818 -13.34 -59.74 -15.10
C ALA A 818 -12.99 -58.31 -15.55
N ASP A 819 -12.08 -58.28 -16.51
CA ASP A 819 -11.66 -57.22 -17.46
C ASP A 819 -12.60 -56.00 -17.69
N SER A 820 -12.01 -54.82 -17.86
CA SER A 820 -12.67 -53.61 -18.36
C SER A 820 -11.77 -52.81 -19.31
N GLY A 821 -11.82 -53.17 -20.59
CA GLY A 821 -11.12 -52.46 -21.66
C GLY A 821 -11.62 -51.02 -21.82
N LYS A 822 -10.72 -50.03 -21.66
CA LYS A 822 -11.02 -48.61 -21.89
C LYS A 822 -10.93 -48.27 -23.39
N SER A 823 -12.06 -47.91 -24.00
CA SER A 823 -12.09 -47.30 -25.33
C SER A 823 -11.97 -45.78 -25.24
N THR A 824 -10.93 -45.22 -25.87
CA THR A 824 -10.77 -43.76 -26.04
C THR A 824 -11.38 -43.33 -27.37
N VAL A 825 -12.24 -42.30 -27.35
CA VAL A 825 -12.77 -41.66 -28.56
C VAL A 825 -12.03 -40.34 -28.80
N THR A 826 -11.29 -40.27 -29.91
CA THR A 826 -10.56 -39.05 -30.32
C THR A 826 -11.30 -38.35 -31.46
N THR A 827 -11.68 -37.09 -31.27
CA THR A 827 -12.25 -36.24 -32.32
C THR A 827 -11.18 -35.27 -32.81
N THR A 828 -10.74 -35.43 -34.06
CA THR A 828 -9.72 -34.56 -34.68
C THR A 828 -10.37 -33.42 -35.47
N VAL A 829 -10.01 -32.18 -35.16
CA VAL A 829 -10.30 -31.00 -36.00
C VAL A 829 -9.01 -30.52 -36.66
N THR A 830 -9.00 -30.44 -37.99
CA THR A 830 -7.80 -30.11 -38.77
C THR A 830 -7.81 -28.66 -39.23
N VAL A 831 -6.84 -27.87 -38.76
CA VAL A 831 -6.48 -26.56 -39.33
C VAL A 831 -5.16 -26.71 -40.10
N LYS A 832 -5.01 -26.00 -41.22
CA LYS A 832 -3.82 -26.09 -42.09
C LYS A 832 -2.83 -24.94 -41.84
N ASN A 833 -1.54 -25.31 -41.88
CA ASN A 833 -0.36 -24.44 -41.86
C ASN A 833 -0.14 -23.73 -40.49
N THR A 834 1.03 -23.78 -39.83
CA THR A 834 2.36 -24.30 -40.23
C THR A 834 3.04 -24.99 -39.04
N SER A 835 3.91 -25.97 -39.29
CA SER A 835 4.35 -26.94 -38.27
C SER A 835 5.64 -26.58 -37.52
N MET A 836 5.64 -26.84 -36.20
CA MET A 836 6.75 -27.52 -35.52
C MET A 836 6.18 -28.58 -34.58
N THR A 837 6.91 -29.68 -34.37
CA THR A 837 6.44 -30.86 -33.62
C THR A 837 7.44 -31.21 -32.51
N THR A 838 6.99 -31.16 -31.25
CA THR A 838 7.73 -31.69 -30.11
C THR A 838 7.13 -33.03 -29.71
N VAL A 839 7.97 -34.07 -29.59
CA VAL A 839 7.56 -35.40 -29.14
C VAL A 839 7.97 -35.59 -27.69
N PHE A 840 7.00 -35.79 -26.80
CA PHE A 840 7.25 -36.20 -25.42
C PHE A 840 7.17 -37.72 -25.29
N VAL A 841 8.19 -38.32 -24.67
CA VAL A 841 8.21 -39.73 -24.29
C VAL A 841 7.97 -39.83 -22.79
N THR A 842 6.79 -40.28 -22.38
CA THR A 842 6.46 -40.51 -20.97
C THR A 842 6.93 -41.88 -20.52
N VAL A 843 7.74 -41.94 -19.46
CA VAL A 843 8.10 -43.19 -18.77
C VAL A 843 7.44 -43.17 -17.40
N ALA A 844 6.61 -44.18 -17.09
CA ALA A 844 5.94 -44.32 -15.82
C ALA A 844 6.65 -45.36 -14.93
N ALA A 845 6.77 -45.08 -13.63
CA ALA A 845 7.33 -45.99 -12.64
C ALA A 845 6.55 -45.86 -11.31
N GLY A 846 6.10 -47.00 -10.78
CA GLY A 846 5.01 -47.09 -9.82
C GLY A 846 5.26 -46.57 -8.40
N GLU A 847 4.14 -46.36 -7.70
CA GLU A 847 4.06 -46.12 -6.26
C GLU A 847 4.46 -47.35 -5.44
N ALA A 848 4.83 -47.12 -4.18
CA ALA A 848 4.81 -48.12 -3.11
C ALA A 848 4.33 -47.43 -1.81
N ALA A 849 3.38 -48.04 -1.10
CA ALA A 849 2.54 -47.31 -0.13
C ALA A 849 2.86 -47.57 1.36
N SER A 850 2.67 -46.51 2.14
CA SER A 850 2.15 -46.45 3.53
C SER A 850 2.70 -47.38 4.62
N ALA A 851 3.22 -46.77 5.71
CA ALA A 851 3.04 -47.27 7.08
C ALA A 851 3.08 -46.11 8.10
N THR A 852 2.18 -46.14 9.08
CA THR A 852 2.01 -45.21 10.22
C THR A 852 1.78 -46.05 11.49
N PRO A 853 1.76 -45.50 12.73
CA PRO A 853 2.10 -44.14 13.21
C PRO A 853 3.03 -44.14 14.47
N ALA A 854 3.16 -42.96 15.13
CA ALA A 854 3.18 -42.73 16.59
C ALA A 854 4.45 -42.12 17.25
N ALA A 855 4.27 -40.86 17.71
CA ALA A 855 4.60 -40.30 19.03
C ALA A 855 6.05 -40.14 19.57
N ALA A 856 6.19 -39.08 20.39
CA ALA A 856 7.14 -38.86 21.50
C ALA A 856 8.55 -38.25 21.24
N VAL A 857 8.63 -36.92 21.42
CA VAL A 857 9.42 -36.23 22.48
C VAL A 857 10.96 -36.39 22.58
N ALA A 858 11.62 -35.22 22.72
CA ALA A 858 12.93 -34.93 23.34
C ALA A 858 14.24 -35.01 22.52
N ALA A 859 14.80 -33.80 22.30
CA ALA A 859 16.13 -33.35 22.73
C ALA A 859 17.43 -33.88 22.09
N SER A 860 18.21 -32.91 21.58
CA SER A 860 19.68 -32.77 21.68
C SER A 860 20.62 -33.89 21.22
N GLY A 861 21.54 -33.56 20.30
CA GLY A 861 22.74 -34.37 20.07
C GLY A 861 23.52 -33.98 18.82
N SER A 862 24.72 -33.43 18.98
CA SER A 862 25.65 -33.16 17.88
C SER A 862 26.52 -34.39 17.55
N ALA A 863 26.74 -34.68 16.27
CA ALA A 863 27.99 -35.27 15.79
C ALA A 863 28.17 -35.05 14.27
N ALA A 864 29.41 -34.87 13.83
CA ALA A 864 29.75 -34.88 12.41
C ALA A 864 30.18 -36.30 11.97
N GLY A 865 29.88 -36.66 10.73
CA GLY A 865 30.37 -37.88 10.06
C GLY A 865 30.48 -37.61 8.57
N ALA A 866 31.54 -38.09 7.92
CA ALA A 866 31.95 -37.57 6.61
C ALA A 866 32.36 -38.65 5.60
N VAL A 867 32.18 -38.30 4.31
CA VAL A 867 32.71 -38.93 3.10
C VAL A 867 32.21 -40.35 2.77
N GLY A 868 31.62 -40.48 1.58
CA GLY A 868 31.35 -41.75 0.91
C GLY A 868 31.18 -41.54 -0.59
N ALA A 869 32.28 -41.47 -1.34
CA ALA A 869 32.26 -41.21 -2.77
C ALA A 869 32.49 -42.50 -3.59
N ALA A 870 31.69 -42.68 -4.65
CA ALA A 870 31.90 -43.69 -5.69
C ALA A 870 31.41 -43.14 -7.04
N SER A 871 32.11 -43.47 -8.12
CA SER A 871 31.99 -42.83 -9.44
C SER A 871 31.52 -43.79 -10.53
N VAL A 872 30.95 -43.25 -11.61
CA VAL A 872 30.86 -43.91 -12.92
C VAL A 872 31.29 -42.91 -14.00
N GLU A 873 32.11 -43.37 -14.95
CA GLU A 873 32.75 -42.54 -15.99
C GLU A 873 32.10 -42.69 -17.38
N THR A 874 32.56 -41.81 -18.29
CA THR A 874 32.67 -41.93 -19.77
C THR A 874 31.60 -41.21 -20.62
N SER A 875 31.92 -40.57 -21.77
CA SER A 875 33.24 -40.33 -22.41
C SER A 875 33.24 -39.12 -23.36
N THR A 876 34.44 -38.73 -23.82
CA THR A 876 34.79 -37.43 -24.46
C THR A 876 34.60 -37.37 -25.99
N TYR A 877 34.44 -36.15 -26.54
CA TYR A 877 34.98 -35.75 -27.84
C TYR A 877 35.71 -34.38 -27.73
N ILE A 878 36.71 -34.13 -28.58
CA ILE A 878 37.80 -33.15 -28.38
C ILE A 878 37.91 -32.18 -29.58
N VAL A 879 38.72 -31.10 -29.44
CA VAL A 879 39.33 -30.18 -30.46
C VAL A 879 38.67 -28.78 -30.45
N SER A 880 39.40 -27.67 -30.23
CA SER A 880 40.82 -27.47 -29.88
C SER A 880 41.16 -26.04 -29.42
N ALA A 881 42.15 -25.93 -28.51
CA ALA A 881 43.17 -24.85 -28.40
C ALA A 881 42.71 -23.38 -28.20
N ALA A 882 43.49 -22.49 -27.56
CA ALA A 882 44.84 -22.62 -26.98
C ALA A 882 44.93 -21.88 -25.63
N ALA A 883 45.89 -22.28 -24.80
CA ALA A 883 46.32 -21.51 -23.64
C ALA A 883 47.85 -21.42 -23.62
N SER A 884 48.38 -20.29 -23.16
CA SER A 884 49.75 -20.17 -22.66
C SER A 884 49.70 -19.46 -21.31
N ALA A 885 50.48 -19.95 -20.36
CA ALA A 885 50.44 -19.53 -18.96
C ALA A 885 51.86 -19.31 -18.44
N SER A 886 52.00 -18.57 -17.34
CA SER A 886 53.21 -18.58 -16.53
C SER A 886 52.90 -18.56 -15.04
N ALA A 887 53.54 -19.50 -14.34
CA ALA A 887 53.23 -19.96 -13.00
C ALA A 887 53.49 -18.94 -11.87
N ALA A 888 52.60 -19.01 -10.87
CA ALA A 888 52.85 -19.22 -9.44
C ALA A 888 54.14 -18.68 -8.75
N GLY A 889 53.93 -18.09 -7.57
CA GLY A 889 54.95 -17.95 -6.52
C GLY A 889 54.30 -17.74 -5.14
N GLN A 890 54.42 -18.72 -4.24
CA GLN A 890 54.03 -18.59 -2.83
C GLN A 890 55.23 -18.16 -1.98
N GLN A 891 55.02 -17.35 -0.92
CA GLN A 891 55.49 -17.72 0.44
C GLN A 891 54.96 -16.83 1.58
N ALA A 892 54.55 -17.53 2.65
CA ALA A 892 54.73 -17.29 4.11
C ALA A 892 54.70 -15.88 4.75
N GLN A 893 54.14 -15.85 5.97
CA GLN A 893 54.16 -14.73 6.92
C GLN A 893 55.44 -14.69 7.79
N GLY A 894 55.74 -13.53 8.40
CA GLY A 894 56.56 -13.48 9.62
C GLY A 894 57.05 -12.08 10.03
N GLY A 895 56.87 -11.70 11.30
CA GLY A 895 57.58 -10.56 11.94
C GLY A 895 56.69 -9.43 12.49
N LYS A 896 56.72 -9.23 13.82
CA LYS A 896 56.33 -7.97 14.50
C LYS A 896 57.61 -7.16 14.87
N PRO A 897 57.61 -6.16 15.78
CA PRO A 897 57.40 -4.74 15.42
C PRO A 897 58.50 -3.81 15.99
N GLN A 898 58.57 -2.52 15.57
CA GLN A 898 58.90 -1.43 16.52
C GLN A 898 58.64 0.02 16.05
N ALA A 899 58.04 0.76 16.98
CA ALA A 899 58.29 2.15 17.41
C ALA A 899 58.80 3.27 16.45
N GLN A 900 58.04 4.37 16.48
CA GLN A 900 58.48 5.77 16.65
C GLN A 900 59.45 6.42 15.64
N GLY A 901 58.96 7.48 14.98
CA GLY A 901 59.79 8.50 14.32
C GLY A 901 58.93 9.70 13.90
N GLN A 902 59.03 10.82 14.62
CA GLN A 902 58.43 12.09 14.20
C GLN A 902 59.28 12.73 13.08
N GLY A 903 58.64 13.35 12.10
CA GLY A 903 59.34 14.10 11.04
C GLY A 903 58.39 14.94 10.19
N GLN A 904 58.32 16.24 10.46
CA GLN A 904 57.69 17.20 9.55
C GLN A 904 58.60 17.42 8.33
N GLY A 905 58.00 17.58 7.14
CA GLY A 905 58.77 17.81 5.91
C GLY A 905 57.90 18.32 4.77
N GLN A 906 57.55 19.61 4.80
CA GLN A 906 57.09 20.28 3.58
C GLN A 906 58.28 20.44 2.62
N GLN A 907 58.11 20.04 1.35
CA GLN A 907 58.76 20.74 0.25
C GLN A 907 57.93 20.62 -1.02
N ALA A 908 57.61 21.77 -1.61
CA ALA A 908 57.09 21.82 -2.97
C ALA A 908 58.26 21.92 -3.95
N GLN A 909 58.14 21.26 -5.10
CA GLN A 909 58.86 21.67 -6.31
C GLN A 909 57.87 21.78 -7.47
N ALA A 910 57.96 22.90 -8.16
CA ALA A 910 57.31 23.12 -9.44
C ALA A 910 58.39 23.51 -10.45
N THR A 911 58.30 22.99 -11.67
CA THR A 911 59.22 23.36 -12.75
C THR A 911 58.43 23.51 -14.05
N THR A 912 58.38 24.76 -14.52
CA THR A 912 58.02 25.20 -15.88
C THR A 912 59.12 24.78 -16.88
N PHE A 913 59.06 25.00 -18.21
CA PHE A 913 58.27 25.85 -19.12
C PHE A 913 58.07 25.07 -20.46
N ALA A 914 57.20 25.46 -21.41
CA ALA A 914 57.53 26.42 -22.49
C ALA A 914 56.27 26.82 -23.31
N THR A 915 56.40 27.77 -24.26
CA THR A 915 55.28 28.59 -24.75
C THR A 915 55.44 29.12 -26.18
N GLN A 916 54.35 29.17 -26.96
CA GLN A 916 54.00 30.15 -28.01
C GLN A 916 52.49 29.95 -28.34
N VAL A 917 51.55 30.92 -28.34
CA VAL A 917 51.45 32.27 -28.95
C VAL A 917 51.26 32.13 -30.48
N VAL A 918 50.14 32.57 -31.08
CA VAL A 918 49.75 33.98 -31.38
C VAL A 918 48.22 34.25 -31.25
N ALA A 919 47.92 35.52 -30.92
CA ALA A 919 46.67 36.33 -30.98
C ALA A 919 45.43 35.89 -31.81
N ALA A 920 44.21 36.42 -31.60
CA ALA A 920 43.51 37.14 -30.49
C ALA A 920 42.00 37.30 -30.92
N GLU A 921 41.11 38.26 -30.60
CA GLU A 921 41.06 39.61 -29.96
C GLU A 921 39.69 39.89 -29.26
N THR A 922 39.58 41.03 -28.56
CA THR A 922 38.42 41.91 -28.24
C THR A 922 36.95 41.40 -28.27
N SER A 923 36.03 41.82 -27.38
CA SER A 923 36.10 42.72 -26.21
C SER A 923 34.83 42.59 -25.33
N ALA A 924 34.91 43.01 -24.06
CA ALA A 924 33.76 43.17 -23.16
C ALA A 924 33.36 44.66 -23.01
N VAL A 925 32.28 44.97 -22.25
CA VAL A 925 32.30 45.92 -21.10
C VAL A 925 30.89 46.22 -20.51
N ALA A 926 30.77 45.97 -19.20
CA ALA A 926 29.95 46.65 -18.15
C ALA A 926 28.41 46.81 -18.26
N ALA A 927 27.83 47.24 -17.14
CA ALA A 927 26.40 47.37 -16.85
C ALA A 927 26.05 48.77 -16.30
N ALA A 928 24.75 49.10 -16.23
CA ALA A 928 24.21 50.26 -15.50
C ALA A 928 22.77 49.99 -15.04
N THR A 929 22.33 50.69 -13.98
CA THR A 929 20.95 50.63 -13.42
C THR A 929 20.41 52.08 -13.21
N PRO A 930 19.28 52.39 -12.51
CA PRO A 930 18.15 53.08 -13.17
C PRO A 930 17.72 54.43 -12.55
N SER A 931 16.81 55.20 -13.18
CA SER A 931 16.01 56.26 -12.51
C SER A 931 14.87 56.93 -13.33
N ALA A 932 13.84 57.43 -12.60
CA ALA A 932 12.82 58.48 -12.89
C ALA A 932 11.81 58.34 -14.07
N LEU A 933 10.46 58.30 -13.91
CA LEU A 933 9.46 59.27 -13.35
C LEU A 933 9.29 60.60 -14.12
N PRO A 934 8.12 61.31 -14.14
CA PRO A 934 6.74 60.98 -13.65
C PRO A 934 5.51 61.50 -14.50
N SER A 935 4.27 61.22 -14.03
CA SER A 935 3.06 62.12 -14.04
C SER A 935 2.21 62.26 -15.36
N LEU A 936 0.93 62.73 -15.40
CA LEU A 936 -0.07 63.24 -14.41
C LEU A 936 -1.54 63.29 -15.00
N VAL A 937 -2.59 63.32 -14.15
CA VAL A 937 -4.05 63.68 -14.35
C VAL A 937 -4.94 62.91 -15.36
N ALA A 938 -6.29 62.82 -15.25
CA ALA A 938 -7.30 63.32 -14.27
C ALA A 938 -8.64 62.50 -14.24
N SER A 939 -9.37 62.55 -13.10
CA SER A 939 -10.85 62.41 -12.90
C SER A 939 -11.61 61.13 -13.31
N GLY A 940 -12.60 60.61 -12.56
CA GLY A 940 -13.09 60.93 -11.20
C GLY A 940 -14.53 60.43 -10.89
N ILE A 941 -14.90 60.29 -9.59
CA ILE A 941 -16.27 60.02 -9.03
C ILE A 941 -16.77 58.56 -9.29
N ALA A 942 -16.77 57.61 -8.34
CA ALA A 942 -17.65 57.39 -7.15
C ALA A 942 -19.07 56.87 -7.50
N SER A 943 -19.74 55.95 -6.78
CA SER A 943 -19.48 55.23 -5.51
C SER A 943 -20.40 53.99 -5.32
N ASN A 944 -20.02 53.04 -4.45
CA ASN A 944 -20.78 52.01 -3.68
C ASN A 944 -22.23 51.59 -4.08
N TRP A 945 -22.54 50.29 -3.93
CA TRP A 945 -23.47 49.71 -2.91
C TRP A 945 -23.53 48.17 -3.05
N THR A 946 -24.23 47.45 -2.17
CA THR A 946 -24.12 45.98 -1.97
C THR A 946 -25.37 45.14 -2.32
N ASN A 947 -25.11 43.85 -2.58
CA ASN A 947 -25.95 42.65 -2.33
C ASN A 947 -27.09 42.21 -3.28
N ILE A 948 -27.25 40.87 -3.31
CA ILE A 948 -28.38 40.01 -3.71
C ILE A 948 -28.48 39.55 -5.19
N ILE A 949 -28.84 38.26 -5.31
CA ILE A 949 -28.90 37.33 -6.46
C ILE A 949 -30.41 37.14 -6.79
N PRO A 950 -30.92 37.06 -8.06
CA PRO A 950 -30.73 35.87 -8.91
C PRO A 950 -30.88 35.93 -10.46
N SER A 951 -30.18 34.97 -11.12
CA SER A 951 -30.57 34.20 -12.32
C SER A 951 -30.54 34.80 -13.76
N ALA A 952 -30.57 33.86 -14.72
CA ALA A 952 -30.92 33.96 -16.15
C ALA A 952 -29.96 34.62 -17.18
N ALA A 953 -28.90 33.88 -17.52
CA ALA A 953 -28.53 33.42 -18.88
C ALA A 953 -28.43 34.37 -20.13
N LEU A 954 -27.36 34.10 -20.90
CA LEU A 954 -27.27 34.11 -22.38
C LEU A 954 -27.09 35.46 -23.15
N THR A 955 -25.84 35.93 -23.29
CA THR A 955 -25.43 36.79 -24.43
C THR A 955 -24.05 36.43 -25.00
N GLN A 956 -24.07 35.78 -26.18
CA GLN A 956 -23.09 35.77 -27.29
C GLN A 956 -21.56 35.70 -27.05
N VAL A 957 -20.99 34.65 -27.66
CA VAL A 957 -19.61 34.61 -28.18
C VAL A 957 -19.52 35.39 -29.50
N ILE A 958 -18.42 36.14 -29.73
CA ILE A 958 -17.61 36.22 -30.97
C ILE A 958 -16.54 37.31 -30.80
N ALA A 959 -15.27 36.90 -30.66
CA ALA A 959 -14.07 37.71 -30.90
C ALA A 959 -12.84 36.78 -30.93
N ALA A 960 -12.38 36.39 -32.12
CA ALA A 960 -11.19 35.54 -32.27
C ALA A 960 -9.94 36.40 -32.51
N PRO A 961 -8.83 36.20 -31.77
CA PRO A 961 -7.55 36.88 -32.03
C PRO A 961 -6.80 36.23 -33.21
N THR A 962 -6.10 37.05 -34.01
CA THR A 962 -5.49 36.63 -35.27
C THR A 962 -4.02 36.23 -35.16
N GLY A 963 -3.75 34.93 -35.21
CA GLY A 963 -2.50 34.35 -35.74
C GLY A 963 -1.19 34.57 -34.93
N ALA A 964 -0.08 33.94 -35.31
CA ALA A 964 0.07 32.78 -36.19
C ALA A 964 1.39 32.06 -35.87
N ALA A 965 1.37 30.73 -35.77
CA ALA A 965 2.59 29.93 -35.68
C ALA A 965 3.09 29.59 -37.09
N ALA A 966 4.40 29.72 -37.33
CA ALA A 966 5.01 29.29 -38.58
C ALA A 966 5.24 27.77 -38.54
N VAL A 967 4.60 27.04 -39.46
CA VAL A 967 4.87 25.62 -39.73
C VAL A 967 5.49 25.51 -41.11
N ALA A 968 6.49 24.64 -41.26
CA ALA A 968 7.17 24.43 -42.54
C ALA A 968 6.20 23.86 -43.59
N GLY A 969 6.38 24.28 -44.85
CA GLY A 969 5.40 24.00 -45.89
C GLY A 969 5.54 22.62 -46.53
N GLU A 970 4.43 21.87 -46.55
CA GLU A 970 4.14 20.91 -47.63
C GLU A 970 2.99 21.48 -48.48
N ALA A 971 3.02 21.25 -49.79
CA ALA A 971 2.00 21.75 -50.70
C ALA A 971 0.81 20.78 -50.77
N LEU A 972 -0.42 21.31 -50.68
CA LEU A 972 -1.63 20.51 -50.90
C LEU A 972 -1.67 19.98 -52.36
N PRO A 973 -2.06 18.71 -52.60
CA PRO A 973 -2.11 18.14 -53.94
C PRO A 973 -3.06 18.89 -54.90
N GLU A 974 -2.71 18.93 -56.19
CA GLU A 974 -3.61 19.47 -57.21
C GLU A 974 -4.94 18.69 -57.25
N GLY A 975 -6.05 19.41 -57.07
CA GLY A 975 -7.40 18.86 -57.15
C GLY A 975 -8.26 19.00 -55.88
N THR A 976 -7.67 19.38 -54.72
CA THR A 976 -8.45 19.69 -53.50
C THR A 976 -9.43 20.83 -53.77
N ARG A 977 -10.74 20.59 -53.59
CA ARG A 977 -11.77 21.62 -53.84
C ARG A 977 -12.01 22.39 -52.54
N ILE A 978 -12.17 23.71 -52.64
CA ILE A 978 -12.41 24.59 -51.48
C ILE A 978 -13.66 24.16 -50.67
N LYS A 979 -14.65 23.55 -51.35
CA LYS A 979 -15.79 22.85 -50.74
C LYS A 979 -15.38 21.87 -49.64
N ASP A 980 -14.42 21.00 -49.94
CA ASP A 980 -14.11 19.84 -49.12
C ASP A 980 -13.37 20.29 -47.83
N VAL A 981 -12.60 21.38 -47.93
CA VAL A 981 -11.97 22.07 -46.79
C VAL A 981 -13.00 22.78 -45.91
N LEU A 982 -14.01 23.42 -46.51
CA LEU A 982 -15.11 24.07 -45.77
C LEU A 982 -16.01 23.06 -45.04
N GLU A 983 -16.30 21.92 -45.65
CA GLU A 983 -17.06 20.83 -45.02
C GLU A 983 -16.29 20.22 -43.84
N TRP A 984 -14.96 20.05 -43.96
CA TRP A 984 -14.11 19.64 -42.84
C TRP A 984 -14.11 20.65 -41.68
N PHE A 985 -13.93 21.95 -41.97
CA PHE A 985 -14.03 23.00 -40.94
C PHE A 985 -15.40 23.05 -40.27
N THR A 986 -16.49 22.81 -41.02
CA THR A 986 -17.86 22.76 -40.49
C THR A 986 -18.05 21.57 -39.56
N PHE A 987 -17.54 20.39 -39.94
CA PHE A 987 -17.57 19.19 -39.10
C PHE A 987 -16.79 19.36 -37.80
N VAL A 988 -15.60 19.97 -37.84
CA VAL A 988 -14.81 20.29 -36.64
C VAL A 988 -15.54 21.28 -35.75
N PHE A 989 -16.12 22.35 -36.32
CA PHE A 989 -16.86 23.36 -35.56
C PHE A 989 -18.11 22.78 -34.88
N GLU A 990 -18.91 21.97 -35.58
CA GLU A 990 -20.04 21.28 -34.96
C GLU A 990 -19.60 20.32 -33.85
N SER A 991 -18.52 19.57 -34.05
CA SER A 991 -17.99 18.61 -33.07
C SER A 991 -17.55 19.32 -31.79
N VAL A 992 -16.82 20.44 -31.90
CA VAL A 992 -16.40 21.25 -30.74
C VAL A 992 -17.59 21.88 -30.03
N VAL A 993 -18.58 22.43 -30.76
CA VAL A 993 -19.78 23.03 -30.16
C VAL A 993 -20.65 21.97 -29.46
N LYS A 994 -20.84 20.79 -30.05
CA LYS A 994 -21.57 19.67 -29.43
C LYS A 994 -20.82 19.10 -28.21
N GLY A 995 -19.49 19.12 -28.22
CA GLY A 995 -18.63 18.77 -27.08
C GLY A 995 -18.47 19.86 -26.01
N ALA A 996 -19.04 21.05 -26.24
CA ALA A 996 -19.13 22.14 -25.27
C ALA A 996 -20.55 22.34 -24.71
N LEU A 997 -21.59 21.85 -25.39
CA LEU A 997 -23.00 21.83 -24.94
C LEU A 997 -23.40 20.52 -24.22
N ARG A 998 -22.42 19.63 -23.95
CA ARG A 998 -22.56 18.41 -23.14
C ARG A 998 -21.62 18.41 -21.92
N ARG A 999 -21.13 19.59 -21.53
CA ARG A 999 -20.32 19.85 -20.33
C ARG A 999 -20.92 21.02 -19.57
#